data_AF-E5XKS6-F1
#
_entry.id   AF-E5XKS6-F1
#
_cell.length_a   1.000
_cell.length_b   1.000
_cell.length_c   1.000
_cell.angle_alpha   90.00
_cell.angle_beta   90.00
_cell.angle_gamma   90.00
#
_symmetry.space_group_name_H-M   'P 1'
#
loop_
_entity.id
_entity.type
_entity.pdbx_description
1 polymer ?
#
loop_
_entity_poly.entity_id
_entity_poly.type
_entity_poly.pdbx_seq_one_letter_code
_entity_poly.pdbx_strand_id
1 'polypeptide(L)'
;MTAALVTTEARQAVRTVAPTTMAVRQPGMLTAVQDWPGRVGHWQVGVPPSGPMDDLSFRLGNRVLGNPEGAPGLESVASGPSVVFSAATVVCVTGAPAEVTVDGRAARQWEAVRVPAGAVLSIGRATGPGLRVYLLVAGGLDVPVFLGSAATFTLGRFGGHHGRFLAVGDELRVGPPPSAEGQVLPDGLVPAMTSSWDLAVTEGPHGAPEFFTRADMEQLFATRYEVHFNSDRTGVRLIGPKPRWARVDGGEAGLHPSNIHDTPYMVGALDFTGDTPILLGPDGPSLGGFVCPVTVAAADRWKLGQLKAGDTVRFVPVRARQVASPRSLGPTRRGNWSAVFSARGDGDDGVLARRAGQGGSPEVTYRRSGERAVLVEYGPMLLDLALRARVHALHQRLLSAGPPGLVELVPGIRSLQIQVDPEELPVPTLLARLAELEDDLADSGGMVLPSRTVSLPLSWDDPSAREAMERYRHGVRAEAPWLPWNIEFIRRINGLGSVEDVRETLFEASYLVLGLGDVYLGAPVATPTDPRHRLVTTKYNPARTWTPENAVGIGGAYLCVYGMEGPGGYQLVGRTVQMWNHRHPEPAGQFEPEAPWLLRFFDRISWYPVSAEELADLRADLAAGRGDGGVRIADGRFSLAEHQRFLDEHAESIAAFQLRQRAAFAEEREAWSAAGEFARDGQARA
;
A
#
# COMPACT_ATOMS: atom_id res chain seq x y z
N MET A 1 -37.08 38.50 -30.29
CA MET A 1 -36.63 38.74 -31.67
C MET A 1 -35.15 39.11 -31.66
N THR A 2 -34.31 38.13 -31.94
CA THR A 2 -33.07 38.32 -32.72
C THR A 2 -32.94 37.03 -33.50
N ALA A 3 -33.51 37.04 -34.71
CA ALA A 3 -33.36 35.94 -35.65
C ALA A 3 -31.90 35.94 -36.12
N ALA A 4 -31.22 34.80 -36.00
CA ALA A 4 -29.94 34.58 -36.65
C ALA A 4 -29.98 33.23 -37.37
N LEU A 5 -29.91 33.34 -38.70
CA LEU A 5 -29.79 32.29 -39.69
C LEU A 5 -28.82 31.16 -39.26
N VAL A 6 -29.34 29.95 -39.12
CA VAL A 6 -28.52 28.73 -39.15
C VAL A 6 -28.52 28.24 -40.60
N THR A 7 -27.52 28.66 -41.38
CA THR A 7 -27.26 28.09 -42.71
C THR A 7 -26.36 26.86 -42.58
N THR A 8 -26.30 26.01 -43.60
CA THR A 8 -25.38 24.85 -43.67
C THR A 8 -23.90 25.28 -43.55
N GLU A 9 -23.59 26.53 -43.86
CA GLU A 9 -22.27 27.16 -43.65
C GLU A 9 -22.01 27.56 -42.19
N ALA A 10 -23.04 27.77 -41.36
CA ALA A 10 -22.87 28.15 -39.95
C ALA A 10 -22.23 27.03 -39.10
N ARG A 11 -22.32 25.76 -39.53
CA ARG A 11 -21.56 24.64 -38.93
C ARG A 11 -20.06 24.72 -39.23
N GLN A 12 -19.62 25.45 -40.26
CA GLN A 12 -18.20 25.72 -40.54
C GLN A 12 -17.68 26.96 -39.79
N ALA A 13 -18.56 27.80 -39.26
CA ALA A 13 -18.20 29.09 -38.64
C ALA A 13 -18.20 29.07 -37.10
N VAL A 14 -18.65 28.01 -36.44
CA VAL A 14 -18.30 27.80 -35.02
C VAL A 14 -16.89 27.24 -34.97
N ARG A 15 -15.89 28.12 -34.89
CA ARG A 15 -14.54 27.75 -34.44
C ARG A 15 -14.63 27.35 -32.96
N THR A 16 -15.15 26.17 -32.65
CA THR A 16 -14.72 25.47 -31.44
C THR A 16 -13.23 25.20 -31.65
N VAL A 17 -12.38 25.91 -30.91
CA VAL A 17 -10.94 25.61 -30.88
C VAL A 17 -10.84 24.14 -30.48
N ALA A 18 -10.36 23.28 -31.39
CA ALA A 18 -10.17 21.88 -31.07
C ALA A 18 -9.23 21.80 -29.86
N PRO A 19 -9.52 20.93 -28.86
CA PRO A 19 -8.65 20.78 -27.71
C PRO A 19 -7.25 20.39 -28.17
N THR A 20 -6.23 20.92 -27.50
CA THR A 20 -4.85 20.48 -27.77
C THR A 20 -4.71 19.03 -27.33
N THR A 21 -4.10 18.22 -28.18
CA THR A 21 -3.89 16.79 -27.92
C THR A 21 -2.43 16.44 -28.06
N MET A 22 -2.00 15.45 -27.28
CA MET A 22 -0.66 14.88 -27.25
C MET A 22 -0.76 13.43 -27.72
N ALA A 23 -0.23 13.15 -28.91
CA ALA A 23 -0.19 11.81 -29.48
C ALA A 23 1.14 11.12 -29.16
N VAL A 24 1.06 9.90 -28.64
CA VAL A 24 2.23 9.08 -28.29
C VAL A 24 2.76 8.38 -29.54
N ARG A 25 3.97 8.74 -29.98
CA ARG A 25 4.68 8.07 -31.07
C ARG A 25 5.49 6.88 -30.58
N GLN A 26 6.15 7.04 -29.44
CA GLN A 26 6.85 5.98 -28.71
C GLN A 26 6.58 6.18 -27.22
N PRO A 27 6.14 5.14 -26.48
CA PRO A 27 5.73 5.31 -25.09
C PRO A 27 6.90 5.40 -24.09
N GLY A 28 8.13 5.08 -24.49
CA GLY A 28 9.22 4.82 -23.55
C GLY A 28 9.12 3.43 -22.93
N MET A 29 9.89 3.15 -21.87
CA MET A 29 9.89 1.82 -21.25
C MET A 29 8.64 1.58 -20.38
N LEU A 30 8.38 2.46 -19.40
CA LEU A 30 7.18 2.43 -18.56
C LEU A 30 6.78 3.88 -18.29
N THR A 31 5.79 4.40 -19.04
CA THR A 31 5.30 5.78 -18.89
C THR A 31 3.85 5.79 -18.46
N ALA A 32 3.54 6.49 -17.37
CA ALA A 32 2.18 6.59 -16.82
C ALA A 32 1.82 8.03 -16.47
N VAL A 33 0.53 8.33 -16.44
CA VAL A 33 0.03 9.62 -15.96
C VAL A 33 0.06 9.61 -14.43
N GLN A 34 0.61 10.67 -13.85
CA GLN A 34 0.67 10.86 -12.40
C GLN A 34 0.26 12.28 -12.04
N ASP A 35 -0.29 12.45 -10.84
CA ASP A 35 -0.57 13.75 -10.22
C ASP A 35 -0.11 13.75 -8.76
N TRP A 36 -0.07 14.93 -8.13
CA TRP A 36 0.37 15.10 -6.74
C TRP A 36 -0.72 15.83 -5.94
N PRO A 37 -1.04 15.40 -4.69
CA PRO A 37 -0.38 14.38 -3.88
C PRO A 37 -0.77 12.93 -4.21
N GLY A 38 -1.48 12.71 -5.33
CA GLY A 38 -2.04 11.42 -5.69
C GLY A 38 -3.38 11.16 -4.98
N ARG A 39 -3.71 9.89 -4.84
CA ARG A 39 -4.97 9.32 -4.34
C ARG A 39 -4.99 9.19 -2.82
N VAL A 40 -5.04 10.30 -2.10
CA VAL A 40 -5.06 10.31 -0.62
C VAL A 40 -6.47 10.06 -0.05
N GLY A 41 -6.57 9.60 1.20
CA GLY A 41 -7.85 9.39 1.90
C GLY A 41 -8.46 7.99 1.79
N HIS A 42 -7.75 7.06 1.15
CA HIS A 42 -8.20 5.69 0.90
C HIS A 42 -7.18 4.60 1.33
N TRP A 43 -6.15 4.97 2.07
CA TRP A 43 -5.16 4.07 2.66
C TRP A 43 -5.78 3.06 3.64
N GLN A 44 -6.84 3.44 4.36
CA GLN A 44 -7.63 2.56 5.24
C GLN A 44 -8.32 1.38 4.55
N VAL A 45 -8.39 1.41 3.21
CA VAL A 45 -8.89 0.30 2.39
C VAL A 45 -7.82 -0.23 1.42
N GLY A 46 -6.56 0.17 1.59
CA GLY A 46 -5.46 -0.29 0.73
C GLY A 46 -5.53 0.22 -0.70
N VAL A 47 -6.09 1.41 -0.91
CA VAL A 47 -5.90 2.13 -2.16
C VAL A 47 -4.67 3.03 -1.99
N PRO A 48 -3.58 2.78 -2.73
CA PRO A 48 -2.37 3.55 -2.57
C PRO A 48 -2.48 4.95 -3.17
N PRO A 49 -1.75 5.94 -2.64
CA PRO A 49 -1.75 7.28 -3.20
C PRO A 49 -1.24 7.30 -4.64
N SER A 50 -0.36 6.36 -5.02
CA SER A 50 0.31 6.42 -6.30
C SER A 50 0.99 7.79 -6.46
N GLY A 51 0.80 8.48 -7.58
CA GLY A 51 1.44 9.76 -7.83
C GLY A 51 2.91 9.60 -8.24
N PRO A 52 3.63 10.71 -8.41
CA PRO A 52 5.04 10.67 -8.80
C PRO A 52 5.88 10.06 -7.68
N MET A 53 6.73 9.09 -8.01
CA MET A 53 7.65 8.47 -7.05
C MET A 53 8.78 9.43 -6.63
N ASP A 54 9.14 10.37 -7.50
CA ASP A 54 9.90 11.58 -7.19
C ASP A 54 8.96 12.79 -7.29
N ASP A 55 8.33 13.12 -6.16
CA ASP A 55 7.38 14.24 -6.05
C ASP A 55 8.05 15.60 -6.23
N LEU A 56 9.33 15.71 -5.91
CA LEU A 56 10.07 16.96 -5.96
C LEU A 56 10.29 17.38 -7.42
N SER A 57 10.84 16.51 -8.26
CA SER A 57 11.07 16.78 -9.68
C SER A 57 9.77 17.06 -10.43
N PHE A 58 8.72 16.32 -10.11
CA PHE A 58 7.38 16.50 -10.71
C PHE A 58 6.81 17.90 -10.39
N ARG A 59 6.77 18.28 -9.10
CA ARG A 59 6.20 19.56 -8.66
C ARG A 59 7.03 20.75 -9.13
N LEU A 60 8.36 20.63 -9.13
CA LEU A 60 9.25 21.66 -9.68
C LEU A 60 8.99 21.88 -11.18
N GLY A 61 8.81 20.81 -11.95
CA GLY A 61 8.47 20.92 -13.38
C GLY A 61 7.12 21.61 -13.63
N ASN A 62 6.10 21.30 -12.84
CA ASN A 62 4.82 22.01 -12.90
C ASN A 62 4.97 23.49 -12.52
N ARG A 63 5.77 23.80 -11.49
CA ARG A 63 6.05 25.18 -11.09
C ARG A 63 6.76 25.99 -12.18
N VAL A 64 7.71 25.40 -12.90
CA VAL A 64 8.38 26.03 -14.06
C VAL A 64 7.37 26.47 -15.12
N LEU A 65 6.32 25.68 -15.33
CA LEU A 65 5.26 25.96 -16.30
C LEU A 65 4.15 26.88 -15.78
N GLY A 66 4.19 27.28 -14.51
CA GLY A 66 3.10 28.02 -13.87
C GLY A 66 1.83 27.19 -13.64
N ASN A 67 1.94 25.86 -13.70
CA ASN A 67 0.84 24.96 -13.37
C ASN A 67 0.64 24.90 -11.84
N PRO A 68 -0.57 24.53 -11.37
CA PRO A 68 -0.70 23.96 -10.03
C PRO A 68 0.30 22.82 -9.84
N GLU A 69 0.93 22.71 -8.67
CA GLU A 69 2.02 21.75 -8.43
C GLU A 69 1.61 20.29 -8.69
N GLY A 70 0.32 19.99 -8.50
CA GLY A 70 -0.30 18.71 -8.74
C GLY A 70 -0.90 18.49 -10.12
N ALA A 71 -0.71 19.40 -11.08
CA ALA A 71 -1.28 19.23 -12.42
C ALA A 71 -0.79 17.92 -13.06
N PRO A 72 -1.66 17.10 -13.66
CA PRO A 72 -1.28 15.78 -14.17
C PRO A 72 -0.20 15.88 -15.25
N GLY A 73 0.80 15.00 -15.15
CA GLY A 73 1.91 14.89 -16.08
C GLY A 73 2.34 13.44 -16.26
N LEU A 74 3.38 13.21 -17.05
CA LEU A 74 3.90 11.86 -17.28
C LEU A 74 5.11 11.57 -16.39
N GLU A 75 5.10 10.41 -15.74
CA GLU A 75 6.28 9.79 -15.14
C GLU A 75 6.78 8.68 -16.08
N SER A 76 8.07 8.66 -16.39
CA SER A 76 8.73 7.64 -17.21
C SER A 76 9.91 7.00 -16.49
N VAL A 77 9.98 5.67 -16.52
CA VAL A 77 11.09 4.90 -15.94
C VAL A 77 12.15 4.61 -17.00
N ALA A 78 13.41 4.94 -16.73
CA ALA A 78 14.61 4.66 -17.53
C ALA A 78 14.69 5.28 -18.95
N SER A 79 13.59 5.33 -19.71
CA SER A 79 13.49 6.02 -20.99
C SER A 79 12.14 6.70 -21.15
N GLY A 80 12.17 7.94 -21.61
CA GLY A 80 10.96 8.74 -21.81
C GLY A 80 10.25 8.48 -23.14
N PRO A 81 9.08 9.11 -23.34
CA PRO A 81 8.31 8.99 -24.56
C PRO A 81 8.81 9.91 -25.68
N SER A 82 8.37 9.62 -26.90
CA SER A 82 8.33 10.56 -28.01
C SER A 82 6.87 10.90 -28.31
N VAL A 83 6.53 12.20 -28.30
CA VAL A 83 5.15 12.70 -28.43
C VAL A 83 5.06 13.81 -29.47
N VAL A 84 3.86 14.00 -30.03
CA VAL A 84 3.53 15.10 -30.95
C VAL A 84 2.30 15.83 -30.44
N PHE A 85 2.33 17.16 -30.48
CA PHE A 85 1.20 17.99 -30.08
C PHE A 85 0.43 18.52 -31.29
N SER A 86 -0.90 18.52 -31.23
CA SER A 86 -1.76 19.05 -32.30
C SER A 86 -1.76 20.58 -32.40
N ALA A 87 -1.33 21.27 -31.34
CA ALA A 87 -1.11 22.71 -31.30
C ALA A 87 0.24 23.03 -30.64
N ALA A 88 0.72 24.26 -30.84
CA ALA A 88 1.94 24.70 -30.18
C ALA A 88 1.71 24.79 -28.66
N THR A 89 2.64 24.26 -27.88
CA THR A 89 2.55 24.21 -26.41
C THR A 89 3.90 24.51 -25.77
N VAL A 90 3.91 24.55 -24.43
CA VAL A 90 5.13 24.66 -23.62
C VAL A 90 5.20 23.43 -22.71
N VAL A 91 6.37 22.82 -22.64
CA VAL A 91 6.64 21.64 -21.81
C VAL A 91 7.82 21.88 -20.90
N CYS A 92 7.93 21.10 -19.84
CA CYS A 92 9.12 21.01 -19.01
C CYS A 92 9.46 19.53 -18.80
N VAL A 93 10.73 19.18 -19.01
CA VAL A 93 11.24 17.85 -18.71
C VAL A 93 12.13 17.93 -17.47
N THR A 94 11.87 17.12 -16.46
CA THR A 94 12.60 17.12 -15.17
C THR A 94 13.00 15.70 -14.76
N GLY A 95 13.67 15.53 -13.62
CA GLY A 95 14.11 14.24 -13.10
C GLY A 95 15.52 13.86 -13.57
N ALA A 96 15.74 12.58 -13.83
CA ALA A 96 17.04 12.03 -14.19
C ALA A 96 17.62 12.66 -15.46
N PRO A 97 18.95 12.85 -15.57
CA PRO A 97 19.58 13.38 -16.77
C PRO A 97 19.27 12.51 -17.99
N ALA A 98 18.63 13.11 -18.99
CA ALA A 98 18.25 12.47 -20.24
C ALA A 98 18.39 13.45 -21.41
N GLU A 99 18.67 12.92 -22.60
CA GLU A 99 18.64 13.73 -23.82
C GLU A 99 17.20 14.12 -24.16
N VAL A 100 16.96 15.41 -24.39
CA VAL A 100 15.65 15.94 -24.80
C VAL A 100 15.81 16.66 -26.13
N THR A 101 14.95 16.35 -27.10
CA THR A 101 14.98 17.00 -28.41
C THR A 101 13.59 17.43 -28.87
N VAL A 102 13.53 18.52 -29.64
CA VAL A 102 12.34 18.96 -30.39
C VAL A 102 12.72 19.00 -31.87
N ASP A 103 12.09 18.14 -32.68
CA ASP A 103 12.46 17.89 -34.09
C ASP A 103 13.98 17.66 -34.28
N GLY A 104 14.58 16.88 -33.38
CA GLY A 104 15.99 16.54 -33.39
C GLY A 104 16.94 17.65 -32.92
N ARG A 105 16.42 18.83 -32.54
CA ARG A 105 17.23 19.89 -31.92
C ARG A 105 17.23 19.73 -30.41
N ALA A 106 18.41 19.77 -29.79
CA ALA A 106 18.55 19.65 -28.34
C ALA A 106 17.75 20.72 -27.59
N ALA A 107 17.04 20.29 -26.55
CA ALA A 107 16.33 21.13 -25.59
C ALA A 107 16.83 20.81 -24.17
N ARG A 108 16.71 21.77 -23.27
CA ARG A 108 17.20 21.62 -21.89
C ARG A 108 16.11 21.08 -20.97
N GLN A 109 16.50 20.21 -20.05
CA GLN A 109 15.67 19.86 -18.89
C GLN A 109 15.58 21.07 -17.95
N TRP A 110 14.58 21.08 -17.06
CA TRP A 110 14.36 22.11 -16.02
C TRP A 110 14.06 23.53 -16.54
N GLU A 111 13.77 23.66 -17.83
CA GLU A 111 13.38 24.91 -18.49
C GLU A 111 12.01 24.76 -19.16
N ALA A 112 11.31 25.88 -19.37
CA ALA A 112 10.11 25.95 -20.18
C ALA A 112 10.48 25.90 -21.68
N VAL A 113 10.18 24.78 -22.34
CA VAL A 113 10.52 24.52 -23.74
C VAL A 113 9.29 24.66 -24.61
N ARG A 114 9.35 25.56 -25.60
CA ARG A 114 8.27 25.70 -26.61
C ARG A 114 8.35 24.57 -27.64
N VAL A 115 7.24 23.85 -27.81
CA VAL A 115 7.07 22.81 -28.82
C VAL A 115 6.10 23.31 -29.89
N PRO A 116 6.54 23.50 -31.15
CA PRO A 116 5.65 23.86 -32.25
C PRO A 116 4.58 22.79 -32.51
N ALA A 117 3.45 23.20 -33.10
CA ALA A 117 2.42 22.24 -33.53
C ALA A 117 3.02 21.25 -34.55
N GLY A 118 2.75 19.96 -34.37
CA GLY A 118 3.25 18.89 -35.24
C GLY A 118 4.70 18.48 -35.02
N ALA A 119 5.47 19.21 -34.19
CA ALA A 119 6.84 18.85 -33.86
C ALA A 119 6.89 17.62 -32.95
N VAL A 120 7.95 16.81 -33.11
CA VAL A 120 8.22 15.65 -32.25
C VAL A 120 9.09 16.08 -31.08
N LEU A 121 8.54 16.01 -29.87
CA LEU A 121 9.31 16.03 -28.63
C LEU A 121 9.77 14.61 -28.33
N SER A 122 11.07 14.39 -28.13
CA SER A 122 11.62 13.08 -27.77
C SER A 122 12.46 13.17 -26.51
N ILE A 123 12.21 12.25 -25.58
CA ILE A 123 12.98 12.09 -24.34
C ILE A 123 13.70 10.75 -24.42
N GLY A 124 15.03 10.80 -24.43
CA GLY A 124 15.89 9.63 -24.53
C GLY A 124 15.95 8.79 -23.26
N ARG A 125 16.92 7.88 -23.26
CA ARG A 125 17.27 7.09 -22.08
C ARG A 125 17.96 7.97 -21.04
N ALA A 126 17.69 7.73 -19.75
CA ALA A 126 18.47 8.32 -18.67
C ALA A 126 19.92 7.81 -18.71
N THR A 127 20.89 8.72 -18.82
CA THR A 127 22.31 8.38 -19.02
C THR A 127 23.17 8.58 -17.77
N GLY A 128 22.64 9.28 -16.76
CA GLY A 128 23.35 9.63 -15.53
C GLY A 128 22.85 8.92 -14.27
N PRO A 129 23.17 9.47 -13.09
CA PRO A 129 22.51 9.14 -11.83
C PRO A 129 20.99 9.40 -11.90
N GLY A 130 20.21 8.63 -11.14
CA GLY A 130 18.75 8.68 -11.23
C GLY A 130 18.16 7.66 -12.21
N LEU A 131 16.83 7.57 -12.19
CA LEU A 131 16.05 6.58 -12.93
C LEU A 131 14.83 7.18 -13.65
N ARG A 132 14.10 8.09 -12.99
CA ARG A 132 12.80 8.59 -13.47
C ARG A 132 12.91 9.97 -14.08
N VAL A 133 12.25 10.14 -15.22
CA VAL A 133 12.14 11.41 -15.96
C VAL A 133 10.67 11.78 -16.01
N TYR A 134 10.37 13.08 -15.93
CA TYR A 134 9.00 13.59 -15.95
C TYR A 134 8.79 14.50 -17.15
N LEU A 135 7.64 14.38 -17.82
CA LEU A 135 7.18 15.30 -18.84
C LEU A 135 5.92 16.02 -18.36
N LEU A 136 6.06 17.32 -18.13
CA LEU A 136 5.00 18.21 -17.70
C LEU A 136 4.61 19.10 -18.89
N VAL A 137 3.33 19.40 -19.03
CA VAL A 137 2.79 20.22 -20.13
C VAL A 137 2.05 21.41 -19.53
N ALA A 138 2.21 22.60 -20.09
CA ALA A 138 1.49 23.78 -19.65
C ALA A 138 -0.03 23.53 -19.74
N GLY A 139 -0.73 23.70 -18.62
CA GLY A 139 -2.15 23.35 -18.46
C GLY A 139 -2.42 21.95 -17.91
N GLY A 140 -1.40 21.09 -17.83
CA GLY A 140 -1.51 19.70 -17.40
C GLY A 140 -2.23 18.80 -18.42
N LEU A 141 -2.32 17.51 -18.10
CA LEU A 141 -3.12 16.56 -18.88
C LEU A 141 -4.57 16.55 -18.39
N ASP A 142 -5.51 16.60 -19.32
CA ASP A 142 -6.94 16.48 -19.06
C ASP A 142 -7.32 14.98 -19.15
N VAL A 143 -7.30 14.32 -17.99
CA VAL A 143 -7.63 12.90 -17.84
C VAL A 143 -8.69 12.72 -16.75
N PRO A 144 -9.53 11.67 -16.82
CA PRO A 144 -10.51 11.40 -15.78
C PRO A 144 -9.87 11.18 -14.41
N VAL A 145 -10.48 11.77 -13.38
CA VAL A 145 -10.14 11.48 -11.98
C VAL A 145 -10.93 10.26 -11.51
N PHE A 146 -10.29 9.39 -10.73
CA PHE A 146 -10.91 8.23 -10.12
C PHE A 146 -10.57 8.28 -8.63
N LEU A 147 -11.52 8.30 -7.70
CA LEU A 147 -11.23 8.52 -6.27
C LEU A 147 -10.32 9.74 -6.03
N GLY A 148 -10.73 10.89 -6.58
CA GLY A 148 -10.12 12.20 -6.28
C GLY A 148 -8.77 12.52 -6.93
N SER A 149 -8.19 11.66 -7.78
CA SER A 149 -6.91 11.98 -8.45
C SER A 149 -6.77 11.31 -9.82
N ALA A 150 -5.89 11.87 -10.65
CA ALA A 150 -5.51 11.39 -11.96
C ALA A 150 -4.37 10.34 -11.96
N ALA A 151 -3.77 10.03 -10.80
CA ALA A 151 -2.66 9.07 -10.71
C ALA A 151 -3.04 7.67 -11.21
N THR A 152 -2.20 7.10 -12.08
CA THR A 152 -2.33 5.71 -12.52
C THR A 152 -1.84 4.76 -11.42
N PHE A 153 -2.70 3.84 -10.99
CA PHE A 153 -2.31 2.65 -10.24
C PHE A 153 -2.42 1.43 -11.15
N THR A 154 -1.29 1.02 -11.74
CA THR A 154 -1.29 -0.01 -12.80
C THR A 154 -1.69 -1.39 -12.32
N LEU A 155 -1.36 -1.70 -11.07
CA LEU A 155 -1.73 -2.96 -10.42
C LEU A 155 -3.26 -3.06 -10.22
N GLY A 156 -3.90 -1.97 -9.79
CA GLY A 156 -5.35 -1.89 -9.67
C GLY A 156 -6.08 -1.59 -10.99
N ARG A 157 -5.35 -1.29 -12.07
CA ARG A 157 -5.88 -0.98 -13.41
C ARG A 157 -6.86 0.20 -13.45
N PHE A 158 -6.61 1.25 -12.67
CA PHE A 158 -7.42 2.48 -12.69
C PHE A 158 -6.58 3.77 -12.60
N GLY A 159 -7.24 4.89 -12.89
CA GLY A 159 -6.62 6.22 -12.93
C GLY A 159 -5.75 6.47 -14.16
N GLY A 160 -5.41 7.74 -14.40
CA GLY A 160 -4.63 8.19 -15.55
C GLY A 160 -5.21 7.76 -16.89
N HIS A 161 -4.35 7.27 -17.81
CA HIS A 161 -4.79 6.80 -19.12
C HIS A 161 -5.21 5.34 -19.08
N HIS A 162 -6.50 5.09 -18.87
CA HIS A 162 -7.10 3.74 -18.81
C HIS A 162 -6.44 2.79 -17.80
N GLY A 163 -5.90 3.31 -16.69
CA GLY A 163 -5.31 2.48 -15.64
C GLY A 163 -4.02 1.76 -16.03
N ARG A 164 -3.35 2.16 -17.11
CA ARG A 164 -2.18 1.45 -17.65
C ARG A 164 -1.05 2.39 -18.05
N PHE A 165 0.09 1.80 -18.36
CA PHE A 165 1.16 2.51 -19.07
C PHE A 165 0.70 2.91 -20.48
N LEU A 166 1.28 3.99 -20.99
CA LEU A 166 1.04 4.48 -22.35
C LEU A 166 1.53 3.48 -23.40
N ALA A 167 0.88 3.50 -24.56
CA ALA A 167 1.16 2.70 -25.73
C ALA A 167 1.27 3.57 -26.98
N VAL A 168 1.87 3.03 -28.04
CA VAL A 168 1.92 3.70 -29.36
C VAL A 168 0.50 4.00 -29.84
N GLY A 169 0.26 5.23 -30.28
CA GLY A 169 -1.04 5.66 -30.80
C GLY A 169 -2.02 6.17 -29.75
N ASP A 170 -1.67 6.11 -28.45
CA ASP A 170 -2.46 6.78 -27.42
C ASP A 170 -2.50 8.29 -27.68
N GLU A 171 -3.64 8.90 -27.42
CA GLU A 171 -3.85 10.34 -27.54
C GLU A 171 -4.46 10.88 -26.25
N LEU A 172 -3.80 11.85 -25.63
CA LEU A 172 -4.22 12.48 -24.39
C LEU A 172 -4.58 13.94 -24.64
N ARG A 173 -5.61 14.44 -23.96
CA ARG A 173 -5.97 15.86 -24.00
C ARG A 173 -5.04 16.67 -23.09
N VAL A 174 -4.75 17.88 -23.52
CA VAL A 174 -3.99 18.87 -22.74
C VAL A 174 -4.96 19.94 -22.26
N GLY A 175 -4.88 20.27 -20.98
CA GLY A 175 -5.66 21.33 -20.36
C GLY A 175 -5.31 22.72 -20.91
N PRO A 176 -6.13 23.74 -20.61
CA PRO A 176 -5.83 25.11 -21.02
C PRO A 176 -4.54 25.60 -20.34
N PRO A 177 -3.61 26.22 -21.09
CA PRO A 177 -2.36 26.69 -20.50
C PRO A 177 -2.62 27.82 -19.48
N PRO A 178 -1.79 27.92 -18.42
CA PRO A 178 -1.89 29.01 -17.46
C PRO A 178 -1.55 30.36 -18.10
N SER A 179 -2.02 31.45 -17.49
CA SER A 179 -1.76 32.82 -17.98
C SER A 179 -0.32 33.32 -17.71
N ALA A 180 0.41 32.65 -16.82
CA ALA A 180 1.79 33.02 -16.48
C ALA A 180 2.78 32.51 -17.53
N GLU A 181 3.78 33.32 -17.88
CA GLU A 181 4.87 32.90 -18.76
C GLU A 181 5.81 31.91 -18.04
N GLY A 182 6.29 30.91 -18.77
CA GLY A 182 7.18 29.87 -18.24
C GLY A 182 8.51 30.45 -17.73
N GLN A 183 9.01 29.88 -16.63
CA GLN A 183 10.23 30.32 -15.96
C GLN A 183 11.37 29.33 -16.18
N VAL A 184 12.61 29.71 -15.86
CA VAL A 184 13.74 28.79 -15.71
C VAL A 184 13.87 28.45 -14.24
N LEU A 185 14.04 27.16 -13.90
CA LEU A 185 14.30 26.79 -12.51
C LEU A 185 15.72 27.24 -12.11
N PRO A 186 15.89 27.97 -10.99
CA PRO A 186 17.23 28.28 -10.48
C PRO A 186 18.04 27.01 -10.23
N ASP A 187 19.30 26.97 -10.68
CA ASP A 187 20.20 25.80 -10.53
C ASP A 187 20.26 25.26 -9.10
N GLY A 188 20.22 26.18 -8.10
CA GLY A 188 20.23 25.82 -6.68
C GLY A 188 19.00 25.05 -6.18
N LEU A 189 17.97 24.88 -7.01
CA LEU A 189 16.76 24.10 -6.70
C LEU A 189 16.69 22.76 -7.45
N VAL A 190 17.57 22.52 -8.42
CA VAL A 190 17.63 21.24 -9.14
C VAL A 190 18.06 20.14 -8.15
N PRO A 191 17.30 19.03 -8.01
CA PRO A 191 17.65 17.96 -7.10
C PRO A 191 18.99 17.29 -7.47
N ALA A 192 19.84 17.02 -6.47
CA ALA A 192 21.13 16.38 -6.69
C ALA A 192 21.01 14.86 -6.73
N MET A 193 21.29 14.27 -7.88
CA MET A 193 21.23 12.83 -8.09
C MET A 193 22.60 12.19 -8.00
N THR A 194 22.67 10.97 -7.47
CA THR A 194 23.90 10.21 -7.27
C THR A 194 23.65 8.70 -7.43
N SER A 195 24.66 7.86 -7.29
CA SER A 195 24.52 6.39 -7.17
C SER A 195 24.81 5.90 -5.74
N SER A 196 25.14 6.83 -4.83
CA SER A 196 25.40 6.58 -3.41
C SER A 196 24.57 7.56 -2.58
N TRP A 197 23.42 7.12 -2.12
CA TRP A 197 22.40 7.95 -1.51
C TRP A 197 22.44 7.89 0.01
N ASP A 198 22.33 9.06 0.65
CA ASP A 198 21.92 9.15 2.04
C ASP A 198 20.42 9.46 2.09
N LEU A 199 19.66 8.65 2.83
CA LEU A 199 18.24 8.87 3.10
C LEU A 199 18.05 9.35 4.54
N ALA A 200 17.47 10.54 4.71
CA ALA A 200 17.04 11.00 6.03
C ALA A 200 15.88 10.11 6.52
N VAL A 201 16.04 9.51 7.69
CA VAL A 201 15.02 8.64 8.29
C VAL A 201 14.69 9.06 9.71
N THR A 202 13.46 8.82 10.13
CA THR A 202 13.07 8.85 11.54
C THR A 202 12.99 7.43 12.08
N GLU A 203 13.33 7.23 13.35
CA GLU A 203 13.19 5.96 14.05
C GLU A 203 11.71 5.63 14.26
N GLY A 204 11.34 4.36 14.09
CA GLY A 204 10.00 3.85 14.31
C GLY A 204 9.21 3.48 13.04
N PRO A 205 8.08 2.77 13.21
CA PRO A 205 7.47 2.46 14.51
C PRO A 205 8.16 1.36 15.32
N HIS A 206 8.80 0.40 14.67
CA HIS A 206 9.24 -0.84 15.30
C HIS A 206 10.75 -0.90 15.54
N GLY A 207 11.44 0.23 15.78
CA GLY A 207 12.88 0.28 16.04
C GLY A 207 13.29 -0.13 17.47
N ALA A 208 12.30 -0.30 18.36
CA ALA A 208 12.49 -0.55 19.77
C ALA A 208 13.07 -1.95 20.11
N PRO A 209 13.70 -2.11 21.29
CA PRO A 209 14.34 -3.35 21.74
C PRO A 209 13.44 -4.59 21.83
N GLU A 210 12.13 -4.41 21.71
CA GLU A 210 11.14 -5.49 21.63
C GLU A 210 11.14 -6.20 20.26
N PHE A 211 11.68 -5.57 19.22
CA PHE A 211 11.76 -6.12 17.85
C PHE A 211 13.20 -6.27 17.37
N PHE A 212 14.03 -5.22 17.52
CA PHE A 212 15.42 -5.20 17.05
C PHE A 212 16.38 -5.02 18.22
N THR A 213 17.52 -5.72 18.18
CA THR A 213 18.55 -5.45 19.19
C THR A 213 19.19 -4.08 18.92
N ARG A 214 19.78 -3.46 19.95
CA ARG A 214 20.47 -2.17 19.77
C ARG A 214 21.55 -2.24 18.70
N ALA A 215 22.28 -3.35 18.66
CA ALA A 215 23.34 -3.55 17.68
C ALA A 215 22.78 -3.84 16.26
N ASP A 216 21.53 -4.30 16.10
CA ASP A 216 20.88 -4.36 14.79
C ASP A 216 20.56 -2.96 14.27
N MET A 217 20.06 -2.06 15.14
CA MET A 217 19.81 -0.66 14.78
C MET A 217 21.11 0.09 14.45
N GLU A 218 22.19 -0.16 15.20
CA GLU A 218 23.51 0.41 14.88
C GLU A 218 24.05 -0.11 13.53
N GLN A 219 23.87 -1.40 13.24
CA GLN A 219 24.24 -1.98 11.95
C GLN A 219 23.42 -1.36 10.81
N LEU A 220 22.10 -1.21 10.98
CA LEU A 220 21.20 -0.58 10.00
C LEU A 220 21.70 0.81 9.59
N PHE A 221 22.12 1.64 10.54
CA PHE A 221 22.60 3.00 10.26
C PHE A 221 24.05 3.06 9.74
N ALA A 222 24.89 2.07 10.08
CA ALA A 222 26.27 2.00 9.63
C ALA A 222 26.40 1.40 8.21
N THR A 223 25.44 0.57 7.79
CA THR A 223 25.51 -0.17 6.53
C THR A 223 25.10 0.68 5.32
N ARG A 224 25.81 0.44 4.20
CA ARG A 224 25.36 0.79 2.85
C ARG A 224 24.68 -0.42 2.24
N TYR A 225 23.38 -0.32 2.02
CA TYR A 225 22.57 -1.33 1.36
C TYR A 225 22.66 -1.16 -0.15
N GLU A 226 22.64 -2.25 -0.90
CA GLU A 226 22.58 -2.22 -2.37
C GLU A 226 21.14 -2.32 -2.84
N VAL A 227 20.75 -1.52 -3.84
CA VAL A 227 19.42 -1.59 -4.45
C VAL A 227 19.34 -2.82 -5.35
N HIS A 228 18.43 -3.74 -5.01
CA HIS A 228 18.20 -4.96 -5.77
C HIS A 228 17.40 -4.68 -7.06
N PHE A 229 17.67 -5.43 -8.13
CA PHE A 229 17.01 -5.26 -9.44
C PHE A 229 15.49 -5.46 -9.42
N ASN A 230 15.00 -6.31 -8.52
CA ASN A 230 13.58 -6.57 -8.29
C ASN A 230 12.92 -5.44 -7.46
N SER A 231 12.93 -4.23 -8.00
CA SER A 231 12.39 -3.02 -7.39
C SER A 231 11.47 -2.29 -8.36
N ASP A 232 10.35 -1.79 -7.87
CA ASP A 232 9.35 -1.08 -8.69
C ASP A 232 8.63 0.00 -7.86
N ARG A 233 7.43 0.43 -8.29
CA ARG A 233 6.63 1.45 -7.59
C ARG A 233 6.01 0.93 -6.28
N THR A 234 5.89 -0.39 -6.09
CA THR A 234 5.42 -0.98 -4.84
C THR A 234 6.47 -0.88 -3.74
N GLY A 235 7.75 -0.95 -4.13
CA GLY A 235 8.85 -0.70 -3.22
C GLY A 235 10.22 -0.99 -3.82
N VAL A 236 11.25 -0.46 -3.16
CA VAL A 236 12.66 -0.62 -3.51
C VAL A 236 13.28 -1.66 -2.58
N ARG A 237 13.59 -2.84 -3.13
CA ARG A 237 14.20 -3.94 -2.37
C ARG A 237 15.69 -3.67 -2.17
N LEU A 238 16.18 -4.03 -1.00
CA LEU A 238 17.55 -3.78 -0.60
C LEU A 238 18.27 -5.09 -0.25
N ILE A 239 19.56 -5.14 -0.59
CA ILE A 239 20.49 -6.19 -0.21
C ILE A 239 21.36 -5.67 0.92
N GLY A 240 21.41 -6.40 2.03
CA GLY A 240 22.21 -6.02 3.19
C GLY A 240 22.20 -7.09 4.28
N PRO A 241 22.72 -6.76 5.47
CA PRO A 241 22.82 -7.68 6.59
C PRO A 241 21.43 -8.05 7.12
N LYS A 242 21.35 -9.28 7.62
CA LYS A 242 20.16 -9.81 8.31
C LYS A 242 20.14 -9.31 9.76
N PRO A 243 18.98 -8.92 10.31
CA PRO A 243 18.85 -8.64 11.73
C PRO A 243 19.09 -9.90 12.57
N ARG A 244 19.61 -9.74 13.79
CA ARG A 244 19.65 -10.85 14.76
C ARG A 244 18.33 -11.07 15.49
N TRP A 245 17.45 -10.07 15.45
CA TRP A 245 16.14 -10.05 16.11
C TRP A 245 16.22 -10.06 17.64
N ALA A 246 15.36 -9.28 18.29
CA ALA A 246 15.27 -9.28 19.75
C ALA A 246 14.32 -10.35 20.31
N ARG A 247 13.62 -11.06 19.42
CA ARG A 247 12.65 -12.10 19.73
C ARG A 247 12.84 -13.30 18.81
N VAL A 248 12.32 -14.45 19.24
CA VAL A 248 12.53 -15.74 18.56
C VAL A 248 11.46 -16.06 17.52
N ASP A 249 10.28 -15.44 17.61
CA ASP A 249 9.17 -15.57 16.67
C ASP A 249 8.19 -14.38 16.81
N GLY A 250 7.14 -14.36 15.99
CA GLY A 250 6.05 -13.38 16.01
C GLY A 250 4.77 -13.86 16.71
N GLY A 251 4.81 -14.98 17.44
CA GLY A 251 3.65 -15.57 18.08
C GLY A 251 2.51 -15.92 17.10
N GLU A 252 1.27 -15.58 17.47
CA GLU A 252 0.06 -15.85 16.66
C GLU A 252 0.06 -15.13 15.29
N ALA A 253 0.89 -14.10 15.12
CA ALA A 253 1.02 -13.38 13.86
C ALA A 253 1.92 -14.08 12.82
N GLY A 254 2.75 -15.04 13.26
CA GLY A 254 3.61 -15.82 12.37
C GLY A 254 4.90 -16.30 13.04
N LEU A 255 5.54 -17.28 12.40
CA LEU A 255 6.75 -17.93 12.91
C LEU A 255 8.02 -17.09 12.81
N HIS A 256 8.07 -16.10 11.93
CA HIS A 256 9.27 -15.29 11.75
C HIS A 256 9.32 -14.16 12.79
N PRO A 257 10.48 -13.84 13.39
CA PRO A 257 10.65 -12.72 14.33
C PRO A 257 10.28 -11.33 13.77
N SER A 258 10.09 -11.19 12.46
CA SER A 258 9.59 -9.95 11.88
C SER A 258 8.06 -9.87 11.85
N ASN A 259 7.34 -10.96 12.10
CA ASN A 259 5.89 -11.01 12.01
C ASN A 259 5.20 -10.29 13.18
N ILE A 260 4.27 -9.41 12.86
CA ILE A 260 3.40 -8.71 13.83
C ILE A 260 1.96 -8.81 13.37
N HIS A 261 1.02 -8.60 14.30
CA HIS A 261 -0.38 -8.44 13.93
C HIS A 261 -0.51 -7.27 12.97
N ASP A 262 -1.24 -7.49 11.87
CA ASP A 262 -1.23 -6.59 10.73
C ASP A 262 -1.55 -5.14 11.14
N THR A 263 -0.67 -4.23 10.72
CA THR A 263 -0.66 -2.82 11.12
C THR A 263 -0.46 -1.93 9.89
N PRO A 264 -0.93 -0.67 9.93
CA PRO A 264 -0.72 0.24 8.83
C PRO A 264 0.73 0.67 8.67
N TYR A 265 1.20 0.65 7.43
CA TYR A 265 2.48 1.18 6.99
C TYR A 265 2.40 2.64 6.54
N MET A 266 3.57 3.23 6.34
CA MET A 266 3.74 4.53 5.71
C MET A 266 4.52 4.35 4.39
N VAL A 267 4.20 5.16 3.40
CA VAL A 267 5.05 5.29 2.21
C VAL A 267 6.43 5.77 2.63
N GLY A 268 7.47 5.00 2.29
CA GLY A 268 8.85 5.23 2.70
C GLY A 268 9.26 4.47 3.98
N ALA A 269 8.38 3.68 4.58
CA ALA A 269 8.77 2.76 5.66
C ALA A 269 9.73 1.70 5.12
N LEU A 270 10.75 1.37 5.92
CA LEU A 270 11.63 0.24 5.65
C LEU A 270 10.99 -1.01 6.27
N ASP A 271 10.31 -1.81 5.46
CA ASP A 271 9.63 -3.02 5.89
C ASP A 271 10.55 -4.24 5.82
N PHE A 272 10.50 -5.10 6.83
CA PHE A 272 11.27 -6.35 6.87
C PHE A 272 10.39 -7.57 6.59
N THR A 273 10.18 -7.86 5.31
CA THR A 273 9.49 -9.08 4.86
C THR A 273 10.38 -10.29 5.10
N GLY A 274 10.20 -10.94 6.25
CA GLY A 274 11.21 -11.87 6.78
C GLY A 274 12.50 -11.13 7.13
N ASP A 275 13.64 -11.62 6.61
CA ASP A 275 14.95 -10.97 6.74
C ASP A 275 15.27 -9.96 5.62
N THR A 276 14.39 -9.81 4.63
CA THR A 276 14.65 -8.97 3.45
C THR A 276 14.07 -7.56 3.63
N PRO A 277 14.89 -6.51 3.62
CA PRO A 277 14.41 -5.13 3.69
C PRO A 277 13.85 -4.61 2.36
N ILE A 278 12.73 -3.90 2.41
CA ILE A 278 12.11 -3.19 1.28
C ILE A 278 11.64 -1.79 1.72
N LEU A 279 12.01 -0.76 0.98
CA LEU A 279 11.45 0.59 1.15
C LEU A 279 10.12 0.67 0.42
N LEU A 280 9.02 0.83 1.15
CA LEU A 280 7.68 0.85 0.56
C LEU A 280 7.48 2.10 -0.31
N GLY A 281 7.06 1.87 -1.56
CA GLY A 281 6.85 2.91 -2.55
C GLY A 281 5.43 3.49 -2.53
N PRO A 282 5.13 4.46 -3.41
CA PRO A 282 3.82 5.09 -3.50
C PRO A 282 2.69 4.15 -3.94
N ASP A 283 3.01 3.04 -4.61
CA ASP A 283 2.07 1.97 -5.00
C ASP A 283 2.16 0.78 -4.03
N GLY A 284 2.82 0.96 -2.88
CA GLY A 284 3.08 -0.07 -1.89
C GLY A 284 1.87 -0.41 -1.02
N PRO A 285 1.97 -1.49 -0.22
CA PRO A 285 0.88 -2.00 0.61
C PRO A 285 0.56 -1.04 1.75
N SER A 286 -0.73 -0.96 2.13
CA SER A 286 -1.16 -0.15 3.27
C SER A 286 -1.11 -0.91 4.59
N LEU A 287 -1.75 -2.07 4.68
CA LEU A 287 -1.75 -2.93 5.85
C LEU A 287 -0.81 -4.12 5.61
N GLY A 288 -0.06 -4.51 6.62
CA GLY A 288 0.71 -5.75 6.60
C GLY A 288 1.28 -6.14 7.94
N GLY A 289 1.80 -7.36 8.00
CA GLY A 289 2.19 -8.02 9.25
C GLY A 289 3.70 -8.17 9.45
N PHE A 290 4.47 -7.14 9.10
CA PHE A 290 5.93 -7.10 9.28
C PHE A 290 6.38 -5.82 9.98
N VAL A 291 7.52 -5.87 10.67
CA VAL A 291 8.06 -4.72 11.40
C VAL A 291 8.79 -3.72 10.50
N CYS A 292 8.77 -2.45 10.91
CA CYS A 292 9.37 -1.32 10.21
C CYS A 292 10.22 -0.50 11.20
N PRO A 293 11.56 -0.65 11.24
CA PRO A 293 12.38 0.04 12.24
C PRO A 293 12.57 1.54 11.97
N VAL A 294 12.44 1.98 10.72
CA VAL A 294 12.62 3.37 10.31
C VAL A 294 11.67 3.76 9.19
N THR A 295 11.38 5.05 9.09
CA THR A 295 10.59 5.64 7.99
C THR A 295 11.36 6.79 7.35
N VAL A 296 11.51 6.77 6.03
CA VAL A 296 12.11 7.86 5.25
C VAL A 296 11.31 9.14 5.44
N ALA A 297 12.00 10.21 5.82
CA ALA A 297 11.41 11.52 6.03
C ALA A 297 10.63 11.97 4.80
N ALA A 298 9.44 12.55 4.95
CA ALA A 298 8.57 12.83 3.80
C ALA A 298 9.25 13.73 2.76
N ALA A 299 10.15 14.61 3.22
CA ALA A 299 10.95 15.48 2.38
C ALA A 299 12.02 14.76 1.53
N ASP A 300 12.50 13.60 1.97
CA ASP A 300 13.54 12.82 1.30
C ASP A 300 12.96 11.68 0.44
N ARG A 301 11.64 11.44 0.51
CA ARG A 301 10.98 10.35 -0.24
C ARG A 301 11.22 10.41 -1.75
N TRP A 302 11.42 11.60 -2.31
CA TRP A 302 11.70 11.77 -3.73
C TRP A 302 12.92 10.97 -4.21
N LYS A 303 13.91 10.76 -3.32
CA LYS A 303 15.12 9.98 -3.62
C LYS A 303 14.77 8.53 -3.99
N LEU A 304 13.71 7.94 -3.40
CA LEU A 304 13.26 6.58 -3.71
C LEU A 304 12.88 6.45 -5.19
N GLY A 305 12.29 7.49 -5.78
CA GLY A 305 11.95 7.52 -7.21
C GLY A 305 13.17 7.51 -8.13
N GLN A 306 14.34 7.89 -7.62
CA GLN A 306 15.58 7.98 -8.39
C GLN A 306 16.56 6.83 -8.14
N LEU A 307 16.30 5.97 -7.15
CA LEU A 307 17.08 4.76 -6.92
C LEU A 307 16.98 3.81 -8.12
N LYS A 308 18.12 3.27 -8.56
CA LYS A 308 18.20 2.20 -9.56
C LYS A 308 19.02 1.02 -9.07
N ALA A 309 18.84 -0.13 -9.71
CA ALA A 309 19.59 -1.35 -9.41
C ALA A 309 21.11 -1.10 -9.36
N GLY A 310 21.77 -1.57 -8.31
CA GLY A 310 23.20 -1.38 -8.08
C GLY A 310 23.58 -0.07 -7.38
N ASP A 311 22.64 0.87 -7.19
CA ASP A 311 22.89 2.03 -6.33
C ASP A 311 23.09 1.57 -4.87
N THR A 312 23.78 2.39 -4.07
CA THR A 312 23.90 2.18 -2.63
C THR A 312 23.10 3.19 -1.83
N VAL A 313 22.53 2.75 -0.71
CA VAL A 313 21.68 3.54 0.19
C VAL A 313 22.21 3.41 1.62
N ARG A 314 22.40 4.54 2.30
CA ARG A 314 22.67 4.61 3.73
C ARG A 314 21.54 5.35 4.43
N PHE A 315 21.07 4.80 5.54
CA PHE A 315 20.05 5.44 6.37
C PHE A 315 20.69 6.38 7.38
N VAL A 316 20.30 7.66 7.35
CA VAL A 316 20.82 8.69 8.25
C VAL A 316 19.71 9.12 9.19
N PRO A 317 19.79 8.77 10.49
CA PRO A 317 18.75 9.13 11.44
C PRO A 317 18.73 10.65 11.68
N VAL A 318 17.55 11.24 11.58
CA VAL A 318 17.29 12.66 11.81
C VAL A 318 16.23 12.84 12.88
N ARG A 319 16.25 14.00 13.54
CA ARG A 319 15.17 14.38 14.46
C ARG A 319 13.92 14.77 13.69
N ALA A 320 12.75 14.30 14.09
CA ALA A 320 11.49 14.63 13.39
C ALA A 320 11.28 16.13 13.27
N ARG A 321 11.56 16.89 14.34
CA ARG A 321 11.42 18.35 14.35
C ARG A 321 12.36 19.10 13.38
N GLN A 322 13.35 18.41 12.81
CA GLN A 322 14.31 18.96 11.85
C GLN A 322 14.03 18.53 10.41
N VAL A 323 13.05 17.64 10.21
CA VAL A 323 12.61 17.24 8.88
C VAL A 323 11.97 18.45 8.20
N ALA A 324 12.37 18.71 6.96
CA ALA A 324 11.79 19.79 6.17
C ALA A 324 10.32 19.48 5.86
N SER A 325 9.51 20.53 5.73
CA SER A 325 8.11 20.39 5.35
C SER A 325 7.97 19.63 4.01
N PRO A 326 7.03 18.68 3.91
CA PRO A 326 6.72 18.01 2.65
C PRO A 326 6.20 19.00 1.60
N ARG A 327 5.64 20.15 2.02
CA ARG A 327 5.16 21.21 1.12
C ARG A 327 6.32 22.03 0.54
N SER A 328 7.50 22.01 1.16
CA SER A 328 8.63 22.82 0.71
C SER A 328 9.25 22.35 -0.61
N LEU A 329 9.37 23.27 -1.56
CA LEU A 329 10.11 23.11 -2.83
C LEU A 329 11.37 24.00 -2.92
N GLY A 330 11.63 24.80 -1.87
CA GLY A 330 12.73 25.75 -1.82
C GLY A 330 14.01 25.18 -1.22
N PRO A 331 15.02 26.02 -0.94
CA PRO A 331 16.30 25.56 -0.39
C PRO A 331 16.19 24.82 0.96
N THR A 332 15.15 25.11 1.75
CA THR A 332 14.85 24.40 3.00
C THR A 332 14.56 22.91 2.80
N ARG A 333 14.11 22.51 1.61
CA ARG A 333 13.91 21.10 1.23
C ARG A 333 15.23 20.33 1.11
N ARG A 334 16.34 21.04 0.85
CA ARG A 334 17.70 20.47 0.64
C ARG A 334 17.77 19.39 -0.45
N GLY A 335 16.86 19.43 -1.43
CA GLY A 335 16.84 18.45 -2.52
C GLY A 335 18.08 18.50 -3.40
N ASN A 336 18.76 19.66 -3.46
CA ASN A 336 20.01 19.85 -4.19
C ASN A 336 21.24 19.27 -3.46
N TRP A 337 21.08 18.58 -2.32
CA TRP A 337 22.17 17.96 -1.57
C TRP A 337 21.98 16.44 -1.59
N SER A 338 23.03 15.71 -2.01
CA SER A 338 23.02 14.24 -1.99
C SER A 338 23.29 13.67 -0.59
N ALA A 339 24.04 14.40 0.25
CA ALA A 339 24.39 14.01 1.60
C ALA A 339 23.37 14.50 2.62
N VAL A 340 23.13 13.70 3.66
CA VAL A 340 22.31 14.08 4.81
C VAL A 340 23.21 14.35 6.01
N PHE A 341 23.17 15.59 6.52
CA PHE A 341 23.97 16.00 7.66
C PHE A 341 23.15 15.92 8.94
N SER A 342 23.34 14.85 9.70
CA SER A 342 22.76 14.67 11.03
C SER A 342 23.73 13.94 11.95
N ALA A 343 23.81 14.39 13.20
CA ALA A 343 24.64 13.76 14.22
C ALA A 343 23.91 12.62 14.95
N ARG A 344 22.57 12.69 15.05
CA ARG A 344 21.73 11.68 15.71
C ARG A 344 20.25 11.87 15.39
N GLY A 345 19.48 10.80 15.55
CA GLY A 345 18.02 10.82 15.61
C GLY A 345 17.49 11.44 16.90
N ASP A 346 16.22 11.14 17.20
CA ASP A 346 15.63 11.54 18.48
C ASP A 346 16.07 10.63 19.63
N GLY A 347 16.45 9.38 19.36
CA GLY A 347 16.97 8.45 20.37
C GLY A 347 15.88 7.94 21.31
N ASP A 348 14.63 7.89 20.83
CA ASP A 348 13.44 7.35 21.51
C ASP A 348 13.09 5.93 21.04
N ASP A 349 13.95 5.33 20.19
CA ASP A 349 13.74 4.05 19.51
C ASP A 349 12.38 3.95 18.76
N GLY A 350 11.79 5.10 18.41
CA GLY A 350 10.46 5.19 17.80
C GLY A 350 9.28 5.15 18.78
N VAL A 351 9.51 5.11 20.09
CA VAL A 351 8.45 5.13 21.13
C VAL A 351 8.29 6.53 21.71
N LEU A 352 7.20 7.20 21.35
CA LEU A 352 6.91 8.57 21.74
C LEU A 352 6.37 8.68 23.18
N ALA A 353 5.55 7.71 23.59
CA ALA A 353 4.99 7.63 24.94
C ALA A 353 4.47 6.21 25.23
N ARG A 354 4.38 5.86 26.51
CA ARG A 354 3.66 4.67 27.00
C ARG A 354 2.69 5.07 28.10
N ARG A 355 1.56 4.37 28.15
CA ARG A 355 0.56 4.48 29.21
C ARG A 355 0.27 3.10 29.76
N ALA A 356 0.44 2.93 31.07
CA ALA A 356 0.05 1.71 31.74
C ALA A 356 -1.47 1.53 31.69
N GLY A 357 -1.94 0.29 31.57
CA GLY A 357 -3.37 -0.02 31.70
C GLY A 357 -3.87 0.27 33.12
N GLN A 358 -5.06 0.88 33.24
CA GLN A 358 -5.70 1.20 34.51
C GLN A 358 -7.22 0.98 34.41
N GLY A 359 -7.83 0.43 35.47
CA GLY A 359 -9.29 0.34 35.58
C GLY A 359 -10.01 -0.39 34.45
N GLY A 360 -9.38 -1.41 33.85
CA GLY A 360 -9.91 -2.16 32.70
C GLY A 360 -9.47 -1.64 31.33
N SER A 361 -8.86 -0.45 31.25
CA SER A 361 -8.25 0.04 30.00
C SER A 361 -6.92 -0.67 29.73
N PRO A 362 -6.64 -1.04 28.47
CA PRO A 362 -5.38 -1.70 28.10
C PRO A 362 -4.19 -0.74 28.18
N GLU A 363 -2.98 -1.29 28.21
CA GLU A 363 -1.75 -0.52 27.97
C GLU A 363 -1.80 0.14 26.59
N VAL A 364 -1.23 1.34 26.45
CA VAL A 364 -1.11 2.04 25.16
C VAL A 364 0.35 2.39 24.90
N THR A 365 0.85 2.02 23.72
CA THR A 365 2.13 2.50 23.21
C THR A 365 1.91 3.43 22.03
N TYR A 366 2.43 4.65 22.11
CA TYR A 366 2.42 5.62 21.03
C TYR A 366 3.75 5.56 20.31
N ARG A 367 3.75 5.13 19.05
CA ARG A 367 4.96 5.01 18.24
C ARG A 367 4.97 6.06 17.14
N ARG A 368 6.18 6.44 16.75
CA ARG A 368 6.40 7.27 15.59
C ARG A 368 6.28 6.45 14.31
N SER A 369 5.48 6.91 13.36
CA SER A 369 5.38 6.31 12.03
C SER A 369 5.73 7.38 10.98
N GLY A 370 7.03 7.68 10.87
CA GLY A 370 7.48 8.93 10.22
C GLY A 370 7.24 10.18 11.07
N GLU A 371 7.66 11.34 10.60
CA GLU A 371 7.44 12.63 11.28
C GLU A 371 5.99 13.14 11.17
N ARG A 372 5.15 12.43 10.41
CA ARG A 372 3.78 12.83 10.03
C ARG A 372 2.71 11.88 10.53
N ALA A 373 3.05 10.85 11.29
CA ALA A 373 2.05 9.96 11.84
C ALA A 373 2.45 9.39 13.20
N VAL A 374 1.43 9.11 14.00
CA VAL A 374 1.53 8.35 15.24
C VAL A 374 0.80 7.03 15.05
N LEU A 375 1.47 5.93 15.38
CA LEU A 375 0.87 4.60 15.49
C LEU A 375 0.52 4.34 16.95
N VAL A 376 -0.77 4.30 17.27
CA VAL A 376 -1.29 3.96 18.59
C VAL A 376 -1.47 2.45 18.64
N GLU A 377 -0.83 1.78 19.59
CA GLU A 377 -0.92 0.33 19.78
C GLU A 377 -1.51 -0.01 21.15
N TYR A 378 -2.48 -0.93 21.18
CA TYR A 378 -3.18 -1.31 22.41
C TYR A 378 -2.78 -2.71 22.92
N GLY A 379 -2.53 -2.83 24.22
CA GLY A 379 -2.39 -4.10 24.93
C GLY A 379 -1.18 -4.94 24.51
N PRO A 380 -1.13 -6.23 24.88
CA PRO A 380 -0.10 -7.15 24.39
C PRO A 380 -0.25 -7.45 22.90
N MET A 381 0.78 -8.03 22.28
CA MET A 381 0.75 -8.53 20.90
C MET A 381 -0.05 -9.85 20.81
N LEU A 382 -1.37 -9.73 20.97
CA LEU A 382 -2.33 -10.84 20.88
C LEU A 382 -3.50 -10.46 19.97
N LEU A 383 -4.14 -11.46 19.37
CA LEU A 383 -5.41 -11.27 18.69
C LEU A 383 -6.55 -11.18 19.71
N ASP A 384 -6.96 -9.95 20.03
CA ASP A 384 -8.05 -9.66 20.96
C ASP A 384 -9.08 -8.70 20.31
N LEU A 385 -10.32 -9.17 20.21
CA LEU A 385 -11.41 -8.40 19.61
C LEU A 385 -11.82 -7.18 20.44
N ALA A 386 -11.59 -7.19 21.76
CA ALA A 386 -11.80 -6.03 22.62
C ALA A 386 -10.78 -4.92 22.31
N LEU A 387 -9.52 -5.27 22.08
CA LEU A 387 -8.49 -4.30 21.63
C LEU A 387 -8.86 -3.71 20.26
N ARG A 388 -9.33 -4.55 19.32
CA ARG A 388 -9.78 -4.06 18.01
C ARG A 388 -11.00 -3.13 18.13
N ALA A 389 -11.93 -3.41 19.03
CA ALA A 389 -13.05 -2.53 19.29
C ALA A 389 -12.61 -1.20 19.93
N ARG A 390 -11.60 -1.22 20.82
CA ARG A 390 -11.00 0.01 21.36
C ARG A 390 -10.36 0.86 20.25
N VAL A 391 -9.62 0.24 19.33
CA VAL A 391 -9.11 0.90 18.10
C VAL A 391 -10.25 1.57 17.35
N HIS A 392 -11.38 0.88 17.17
CA HIS A 392 -12.54 1.45 16.49
C HIS A 392 -13.16 2.62 17.24
N ALA A 393 -13.27 2.54 18.57
CA ALA A 393 -13.79 3.65 19.37
C ALA A 393 -12.92 4.89 19.23
N LEU A 394 -11.59 4.77 19.34
CA LEU A 394 -10.68 5.89 19.09
C LEU A 394 -10.83 6.43 17.66
N HIS A 395 -10.88 5.54 16.66
CA HIS A 395 -11.07 5.90 15.27
C HIS A 395 -12.35 6.72 15.06
N GLN A 396 -13.50 6.27 15.58
CA GLN A 396 -14.78 6.98 15.47
C GLN A 396 -14.75 8.33 16.19
N ARG A 397 -14.10 8.42 17.36
CA ARG A 397 -13.96 9.68 18.10
C ARG A 397 -13.15 10.71 17.32
N LEU A 398 -12.02 10.30 16.74
CA LEU A 398 -11.18 11.17 15.91
C LEU A 398 -11.87 11.56 14.60
N LEU A 399 -12.54 10.61 13.94
CA LEU A 399 -13.29 10.86 12.72
C LEU A 399 -14.43 11.86 12.96
N SER A 400 -15.18 11.70 14.06
CA SER A 400 -16.25 12.63 14.45
C SER A 400 -15.71 14.00 14.87
N ALA A 401 -14.54 14.07 15.51
CA ALA A 401 -13.96 15.33 15.96
C ALA A 401 -13.32 16.12 14.82
N GLY A 402 -12.76 15.43 13.82
CA GLY A 402 -12.14 16.02 12.63
C GLY A 402 -11.15 17.17 12.93
N PRO A 403 -10.14 16.97 13.78
CA PRO A 403 -9.24 18.06 14.15
C PRO A 403 -8.50 18.61 12.92
N PRO A 404 -8.31 19.93 12.80
CA PRO A 404 -7.50 20.53 11.74
C PRO A 404 -6.13 19.87 11.65
N GLY A 405 -5.63 19.62 10.44
CA GLY A 405 -4.39 18.89 10.21
C GLY A 405 -4.50 17.36 10.25
N LEU A 406 -5.65 16.75 10.58
CA LEU A 406 -5.85 15.31 10.37
C LEU A 406 -5.90 14.99 8.87
N VAL A 407 -5.01 14.11 8.42
CA VAL A 407 -4.94 13.70 7.00
C VAL A 407 -5.69 12.39 6.80
N GLU A 408 -5.37 11.37 7.58
CA GLU A 408 -5.97 10.05 7.42
C GLU A 408 -5.91 9.21 8.70
N LEU A 409 -6.91 8.36 8.90
CA LEU A 409 -7.00 7.40 9.99
C LEU A 409 -7.01 6.00 9.41
N VAL A 410 -6.13 5.13 9.88
CA VAL A 410 -5.90 3.82 9.26
C VAL A 410 -5.90 2.77 10.38
N PRO A 411 -6.97 1.97 10.52
CA PRO A 411 -7.03 0.96 11.56
C PRO A 411 -6.27 -0.31 11.14
N GLY A 412 -5.47 -0.85 12.06
CA GLY A 412 -4.95 -2.21 12.02
C GLY A 412 -5.69 -3.14 12.98
N ILE A 413 -5.10 -4.29 13.30
CA ILE A 413 -5.71 -5.28 14.19
C ILE A 413 -5.83 -4.75 15.63
N ARG A 414 -4.72 -4.30 16.19
CA ARG A 414 -4.61 -3.76 17.56
C ARG A 414 -4.00 -2.37 17.58
N SER A 415 -4.04 -1.68 16.45
CA SER A 415 -3.39 -0.39 16.26
C SER A 415 -4.23 0.57 15.44
N LEU A 416 -4.02 1.87 15.64
CA LEU A 416 -4.54 2.95 14.81
C LEU A 416 -3.39 3.84 14.37
N GLN A 417 -3.15 3.95 13.07
CA GLN A 417 -2.24 4.95 12.53
C GLN A 417 -3.02 6.24 12.27
N ILE A 418 -2.48 7.36 12.76
CA ILE A 418 -3.06 8.69 12.64
C ILE A 418 -2.08 9.55 11.86
N GLN A 419 -2.38 9.79 10.59
CA GLN A 419 -1.57 10.65 9.72
C GLN A 419 -2.02 12.09 9.85
N VAL A 420 -1.07 13.01 9.95
CA VAL A 420 -1.32 14.44 10.13
C VAL A 420 -0.47 15.30 9.20
N ASP A 421 -0.91 16.53 8.99
CA ASP A 421 -0.05 17.61 8.59
C ASP A 421 0.63 18.20 9.84
N PRO A 422 1.94 18.00 10.04
CA PRO A 422 2.61 18.45 11.25
C PRO A 422 2.71 19.98 11.36
N GLU A 423 2.44 20.74 10.28
CA GLU A 423 2.37 22.21 10.33
C GLU A 423 1.04 22.69 10.93
N GLU A 424 -0.04 21.92 10.78
CA GLU A 424 -1.37 22.24 11.29
C GLU A 424 -1.67 21.53 12.62
N LEU A 425 -1.21 20.28 12.77
CA LEU A 425 -1.35 19.46 13.97
C LEU A 425 0.00 18.83 14.35
N PRO A 426 0.84 19.53 15.11
CA PRO A 426 2.12 19.00 15.57
C PRO A 426 1.96 17.72 16.39
N VAL A 427 2.86 16.75 16.19
CA VAL A 427 2.83 15.45 16.90
C VAL A 427 2.73 15.58 18.42
N PRO A 428 3.46 16.48 19.12
CA PRO A 428 3.30 16.65 20.56
C PRO A 428 1.88 17.07 20.97
N THR A 429 1.23 17.92 20.18
CA THR A 429 -0.17 18.34 20.39
C THR A 429 -1.12 17.18 20.16
N LEU A 430 -0.89 16.36 19.11
CA LEU A 430 -1.64 15.14 18.87
C LEU A 430 -1.52 14.18 20.05
N LEU A 431 -0.32 13.93 20.57
CA LEU A 431 -0.11 13.03 21.72
C LEU A 431 -0.86 13.49 22.97
N ALA A 432 -0.86 14.80 23.27
CA ALA A 432 -1.63 15.36 24.38
C ALA A 432 -3.13 15.11 24.21
N ARG A 433 -3.67 15.36 23.02
CA ARG A 433 -5.09 15.08 22.71
C ARG A 433 -5.44 13.60 22.76
N LEU A 434 -4.56 12.74 22.26
CA LEU A 434 -4.75 11.30 22.35
C LEU A 434 -4.73 10.83 23.81
N ALA A 435 -3.96 11.49 24.67
CA ALA A 435 -3.98 11.19 26.07
C ALA A 435 -5.34 11.53 26.71
N GLU A 436 -5.87 12.72 26.44
CA GLU A 436 -7.20 13.14 26.91
C GLU A 436 -8.31 12.22 26.37
N LEU A 437 -8.28 11.89 25.07
CA LEU A 437 -9.28 10.99 24.46
C LEU A 437 -9.27 9.61 25.10
N GLU A 438 -8.09 9.07 25.40
CA GLU A 438 -7.95 7.76 26.01
C GLU A 438 -8.54 7.69 27.42
N ASP A 439 -8.50 8.79 28.18
CA ASP A 439 -9.14 8.90 29.50
C ASP A 439 -10.68 8.89 29.39
N ASP A 440 -11.20 9.44 28.29
CA ASP A 440 -12.64 9.53 28.02
C ASP A 440 -13.22 8.30 27.31
N LEU A 441 -12.38 7.38 26.81
CA LEU A 441 -12.85 6.20 26.10
C LEU A 441 -13.48 5.19 27.06
N ALA A 442 -14.76 4.90 26.84
CA ALA A 442 -15.48 3.86 27.57
C ALA A 442 -14.83 2.48 27.40
N ASP A 443 -15.12 1.59 28.36
CA ASP A 443 -14.70 0.19 28.27
C ASP A 443 -15.24 -0.49 27.01
N SER A 444 -14.40 -1.33 26.40
CA SER A 444 -14.72 -1.99 25.14
C SER A 444 -15.58 -3.24 25.33
N GLY A 445 -15.59 -3.87 26.51
CA GLY A 445 -16.32 -5.12 26.76
C GLY A 445 -17.84 -5.01 26.55
N GLY A 446 -18.41 -3.83 26.76
CA GLY A 446 -19.84 -3.55 26.54
C GLY A 446 -20.21 -3.12 25.11
N MET A 447 -19.25 -3.03 24.18
CA MET A 447 -19.48 -2.43 22.87
C MET A 447 -20.35 -3.31 21.97
N VAL A 448 -21.26 -2.65 21.24
CA VAL A 448 -22.09 -3.26 20.20
C VAL A 448 -21.82 -2.53 18.89
N LEU A 449 -21.37 -3.28 17.89
CA LEU A 449 -20.93 -2.76 16.60
C LEU A 449 -21.95 -3.12 15.51
N PRO A 450 -22.28 -2.20 14.57
CA PRO A 450 -22.92 -2.58 13.32
C PRO A 450 -22.06 -3.62 12.59
N SER A 451 -22.68 -4.71 12.16
CA SER A 451 -21.94 -5.88 11.64
C SER A 451 -22.83 -6.67 10.70
N ARG A 452 -22.68 -6.40 9.40
CA ARG A 452 -23.43 -7.08 8.34
C ARG A 452 -22.92 -8.50 8.20
N THR A 453 -23.80 -9.46 7.95
CA THR A 453 -23.39 -10.77 7.46
C THR A 453 -23.29 -10.70 5.93
N VAL A 454 -22.11 -10.97 5.38
CA VAL A 454 -21.84 -10.98 3.94
C VAL A 454 -21.58 -12.42 3.51
N SER A 455 -22.61 -13.05 2.93
CA SER A 455 -22.52 -14.42 2.43
C SER A 455 -22.00 -14.43 1.00
N LEU A 456 -20.84 -15.06 0.81
CA LEU A 456 -20.10 -15.10 -0.45
C LEU A 456 -20.03 -16.52 -1.04
N PRO A 457 -20.14 -16.66 -2.37
CA PRO A 457 -19.85 -17.93 -3.04
C PRO A 457 -18.35 -18.25 -2.93
N LEU A 458 -18.00 -19.50 -2.63
CA LEU A 458 -16.63 -19.96 -2.58
C LEU A 458 -16.44 -21.22 -3.43
N SER A 459 -15.57 -21.12 -4.44
CA SER A 459 -15.00 -22.27 -5.13
C SER A 459 -13.86 -22.81 -4.26
N TRP A 460 -14.12 -23.95 -3.60
CA TRP A 460 -13.14 -24.64 -2.75
C TRP A 460 -12.06 -25.31 -3.60
N ASP A 461 -10.79 -25.17 -3.19
CA ASP A 461 -9.63 -25.73 -3.90
C ASP A 461 -9.60 -25.35 -5.39
N ASP A 462 -9.96 -24.09 -5.67
CA ASP A 462 -10.15 -23.55 -7.01
C ASP A 462 -8.93 -23.80 -7.93
N PRO A 463 -9.12 -24.13 -9.22
CA PRO A 463 -8.02 -24.36 -10.17
C PRO A 463 -7.01 -23.21 -10.25
N SER A 464 -7.44 -21.96 -10.11
CA SER A 464 -6.53 -20.81 -10.16
C SER A 464 -5.65 -20.69 -8.90
N ALA A 465 -6.12 -21.17 -7.75
CA ALA A 465 -5.29 -21.27 -6.54
C ALA A 465 -4.20 -22.34 -6.72
N ARG A 466 -4.52 -23.46 -7.38
CA ARG A 466 -3.54 -24.50 -7.75
C ARG A 466 -2.50 -23.98 -8.74
N GLU A 467 -2.92 -23.24 -9.74
CA GLU A 467 -2.02 -22.57 -10.69
C GLU A 467 -1.04 -21.63 -9.97
N ALA A 468 -1.50 -20.86 -8.98
CA ALA A 468 -0.63 -19.96 -8.21
C ALA A 468 0.48 -20.73 -7.45
N MET A 469 0.15 -21.91 -6.90
CA MET A 469 1.13 -22.78 -6.25
C MET A 469 2.14 -23.36 -7.25
N GLU A 470 1.68 -23.76 -8.44
CA GLU A 470 2.57 -24.26 -9.51
C GLU A 470 3.52 -23.17 -10.00
N ARG A 471 3.01 -21.98 -10.30
CA ARG A 471 3.84 -20.82 -10.68
C ARG A 471 4.89 -20.49 -9.61
N TYR A 472 4.51 -20.55 -8.34
CA TYR A 472 5.44 -20.36 -7.23
C TYR A 472 6.56 -21.41 -7.20
N ARG A 473 6.20 -22.69 -7.38
CA ARG A 473 7.17 -23.79 -7.43
C ARG A 473 8.18 -23.63 -8.56
N HIS A 474 7.72 -23.19 -9.74
CA HIS A 474 8.58 -23.03 -10.89
C HIS A 474 9.43 -21.75 -10.86
N GLY A 475 8.88 -20.64 -10.36
CA GLY A 475 9.49 -19.32 -10.49
C GLY A 475 10.16 -18.76 -9.24
N VAL A 476 9.86 -19.32 -8.06
CA VAL A 476 10.28 -18.74 -6.77
C VAL A 476 10.95 -19.78 -5.88
N ARG A 477 10.23 -20.84 -5.50
CA ARG A 477 10.73 -21.84 -4.56
C ARG A 477 10.08 -23.21 -4.82
N ALA A 478 10.88 -24.13 -5.33
CA ALA A 478 10.41 -25.44 -5.78
C ALA A 478 9.88 -26.35 -4.65
N GLU A 479 10.50 -26.25 -3.47
CA GLU A 479 10.16 -27.06 -2.30
C GLU A 479 10.04 -26.18 -1.04
N ALA A 480 8.92 -26.35 -0.35
CA ALA A 480 8.65 -25.76 0.95
C ALA A 480 7.63 -26.63 1.68
N PRO A 481 7.55 -26.57 3.03
CA PRO A 481 6.64 -27.42 3.77
C PRO A 481 5.14 -27.22 3.45
N TRP A 482 4.77 -26.05 2.95
CA TRP A 482 3.41 -25.74 2.50
C TRP A 482 3.09 -26.21 1.08
N LEU A 483 4.05 -26.81 0.38
CA LEU A 483 3.90 -27.34 -0.98
C LEU A 483 3.83 -28.88 -0.96
N PRO A 484 3.22 -29.52 -1.99
CA PRO A 484 2.64 -28.91 -3.19
C PRO A 484 1.20 -28.41 -3.00
N TRP A 485 0.60 -28.59 -1.81
CA TRP A 485 -0.82 -28.33 -1.60
C TRP A 485 -1.09 -27.66 -0.25
N ASN A 486 -1.44 -26.38 -0.31
CA ASN A 486 -1.67 -25.54 0.86
C ASN A 486 -2.76 -26.08 1.80
N ILE A 487 -3.84 -26.66 1.27
CA ILE A 487 -4.95 -27.16 2.10
C ILE A 487 -4.52 -28.36 2.94
N GLU A 488 -3.71 -29.27 2.37
CA GLU A 488 -3.15 -30.38 3.14
C GLU A 488 -2.16 -29.88 4.20
N PHE A 489 -1.37 -28.86 3.87
CA PHE A 489 -0.52 -28.20 4.86
C PHE A 489 -1.34 -27.62 6.02
N ILE A 490 -2.43 -26.92 5.73
CA ILE A 490 -3.36 -26.37 6.75
C ILE A 490 -3.89 -27.48 7.64
N ARG A 491 -4.34 -28.61 7.06
CA ARG A 491 -4.76 -29.79 7.83
C ARG A 491 -3.66 -30.25 8.79
N ARG A 492 -2.46 -30.46 8.26
CA ARG A 492 -1.32 -31.01 9.01
C ARG A 492 -0.92 -30.11 10.18
N ILE A 493 -0.65 -28.82 9.92
CA ILE A 493 -0.18 -27.88 10.92
C ILE A 493 -1.21 -27.58 12.03
N ASN A 494 -2.50 -27.83 11.75
CA ASN A 494 -3.58 -27.68 12.74
C ASN A 494 -3.98 -28.99 13.44
N GLY A 495 -3.35 -30.12 13.11
CA GLY A 495 -3.67 -31.41 13.72
C GLY A 495 -5.07 -31.92 13.40
N LEU A 496 -5.57 -31.64 12.19
CA LEU A 496 -6.87 -32.08 11.72
C LEU A 496 -6.79 -33.49 11.09
N GLY A 497 -7.86 -34.26 11.23
CA GLY A 497 -7.92 -35.65 10.81
C GLY A 497 -8.01 -35.80 9.29
N SER A 498 -8.66 -34.86 8.61
CA SER A 498 -8.87 -34.90 7.17
C SER A 498 -8.85 -33.51 6.52
N VAL A 499 -8.70 -33.47 5.19
CA VAL A 499 -8.88 -32.23 4.41
C VAL A 499 -10.34 -31.75 4.48
N GLU A 500 -11.27 -32.68 4.65
CA GLU A 500 -12.69 -32.35 4.80
C GLU A 500 -12.94 -31.55 6.10
N ASP A 501 -12.22 -31.86 7.18
CA ASP A 501 -12.29 -31.08 8.43
C ASP A 501 -11.87 -29.62 8.20
N VAL A 502 -10.88 -29.37 7.32
CA VAL A 502 -10.47 -28.01 6.93
C VAL A 502 -11.60 -27.32 6.18
N ARG A 503 -12.26 -28.03 5.26
CA ARG A 503 -13.40 -27.52 4.48
C ARG A 503 -14.55 -27.16 5.40
N GLU A 504 -15.00 -28.08 6.25
CA GLU A 504 -16.09 -27.87 7.21
C GLU A 504 -15.78 -26.69 8.14
N THR A 505 -14.60 -26.67 8.77
CA THR A 505 -14.16 -25.56 9.62
C THR A 505 -14.22 -24.22 8.87
N LEU A 506 -13.79 -24.20 7.60
CA LEU A 506 -13.79 -22.99 6.80
C LEU A 506 -15.21 -22.49 6.51
N PHE A 507 -16.12 -23.38 6.11
CA PHE A 507 -17.49 -23.01 5.70
C PHE A 507 -18.42 -22.73 6.89
N GLU A 508 -18.20 -23.35 8.04
CA GLU A 508 -18.99 -23.11 9.27
C GLU A 508 -18.57 -21.84 10.02
N ALA A 509 -17.38 -21.31 9.72
CA ALA A 509 -16.86 -20.13 10.38
C ALA A 509 -17.58 -18.83 9.98
N SER A 510 -17.72 -17.94 10.96
CA SER A 510 -18.08 -16.54 10.76
C SER A 510 -16.84 -15.68 10.95
N TYR A 511 -16.36 -15.05 9.87
CA TYR A 511 -15.10 -14.30 9.87
C TYR A 511 -15.36 -12.82 10.08
N LEU A 512 -15.00 -12.29 11.24
CA LEU A 512 -15.11 -10.86 11.52
C LEU A 512 -13.99 -10.09 10.82
N VAL A 513 -14.35 -9.16 9.94
CA VAL A 513 -13.42 -8.27 9.23
C VAL A 513 -12.86 -7.25 10.21
N LEU A 514 -11.56 -7.35 10.49
CA LEU A 514 -10.85 -6.48 11.43
C LEU A 514 -10.26 -5.27 10.71
N GLY A 515 -9.79 -5.43 9.48
CA GLY A 515 -9.20 -4.35 8.68
C GLY A 515 -9.43 -4.58 7.19
N LEU A 516 -9.07 -3.59 6.39
CA LEU A 516 -9.16 -3.61 4.94
C LEU A 516 -7.81 -3.16 4.36
N GLY A 517 -7.50 -3.63 3.15
CA GLY A 517 -6.23 -3.35 2.49
C GLY A 517 -5.09 -4.32 2.82
N ASP A 518 -5.40 -5.55 3.26
CA ASP A 518 -4.45 -6.67 3.46
C ASP A 518 -4.67 -7.76 2.39
N VAL A 519 -4.07 -7.69 1.19
CA VAL A 519 -3.35 -6.53 0.67
C VAL A 519 -4.08 -5.89 -0.51
N TYR A 520 -4.20 -4.56 -0.46
CA TYR A 520 -4.82 -3.68 -1.46
C TYR A 520 -6.35 -3.77 -1.63
N LEU A 521 -6.93 -2.71 -2.17
CA LEU A 521 -8.28 -2.64 -2.79
C LEU A 521 -9.40 -3.34 -2.00
N GLY A 522 -9.53 -3.04 -0.72
CA GLY A 522 -10.59 -3.56 0.13
C GLY A 522 -10.41 -5.03 0.55
N ALA A 523 -9.25 -5.63 0.27
CA ALA A 523 -8.93 -6.97 0.75
C ALA A 523 -9.04 -7.02 2.28
N PRO A 524 -9.88 -7.90 2.85
CA PRO A 524 -10.08 -7.95 4.28
C PRO A 524 -8.91 -8.63 4.97
N VAL A 525 -8.60 -8.20 6.18
CA VAL A 525 -8.01 -9.08 7.20
C VAL A 525 -9.13 -9.47 8.16
N ALA A 526 -9.48 -10.75 8.18
CA ALA A 526 -10.60 -11.25 8.97
C ALA A 526 -10.18 -12.43 9.83
N THR A 527 -10.89 -12.68 10.92
CA THR A 527 -10.64 -13.86 11.78
C THR A 527 -11.96 -14.49 12.23
N PRO A 528 -12.01 -15.82 12.40
CA PRO A 528 -13.16 -16.47 13.02
C PRO A 528 -13.48 -15.93 14.41
N THR A 529 -14.78 -15.67 14.63
CA THR A 529 -15.30 -15.28 15.95
C THR A 529 -15.22 -16.42 16.96
N ASP A 530 -15.42 -17.67 16.51
CA ASP A 530 -15.17 -18.88 17.29
C ASP A 530 -13.67 -19.27 17.22
N PRO A 531 -12.94 -19.28 18.33
CA PRO A 531 -11.53 -19.69 18.34
C PRO A 531 -11.27 -21.10 17.81
N ARG A 532 -12.26 -22.00 17.85
CA ARG A 532 -12.15 -23.37 17.31
C ARG A 532 -12.10 -23.40 15.79
N HIS A 533 -12.46 -22.31 15.12
CA HIS A 533 -12.39 -22.20 13.67
C HIS A 533 -11.14 -21.47 13.17
N ARG A 534 -10.29 -20.97 14.08
CA ARG A 534 -9.06 -20.26 13.72
C ARG A 534 -8.00 -21.26 13.26
N LEU A 535 -7.99 -21.56 11.96
CA LEU A 535 -6.92 -22.31 11.32
C LEU A 535 -5.65 -21.44 11.30
N VAL A 536 -4.61 -21.86 12.02
CA VAL A 536 -3.34 -21.12 12.13
C VAL A 536 -2.35 -21.67 11.11
N THR A 537 -1.70 -20.78 10.37
CA THR A 537 -0.72 -21.15 9.32
C THR A 537 0.48 -20.21 9.35
N THR A 538 1.52 -20.51 8.56
CA THR A 538 2.55 -19.53 8.22
C THR A 538 2.19 -18.73 6.97
N LYS A 539 2.69 -17.50 6.86
CA LYS A 539 2.85 -16.81 5.58
C LYS A 539 4.01 -17.46 4.79
N TYR A 540 3.96 -17.42 3.46
CA TYR A 540 4.99 -17.93 2.54
C TYR A 540 6.35 -17.26 2.78
N ASN A 541 7.44 -18.01 2.62
CA ASN A 541 8.80 -17.50 2.67
C ASN A 541 9.67 -18.00 1.48
N PRO A 542 10.04 -17.14 0.52
CA PRO A 542 9.52 -15.78 0.30
C PRO A 542 8.06 -15.83 -0.21
N ALA A 543 7.36 -14.69 -0.18
CA ALA A 543 5.99 -14.55 -0.69
C ALA A 543 5.86 -14.87 -2.20
N ARG A 544 4.65 -15.23 -2.66
CA ARG A 544 4.38 -15.40 -4.09
C ARG A 544 4.47 -14.06 -4.81
N THR A 545 4.98 -14.10 -6.04
CA THR A 545 4.96 -12.96 -6.97
C THR A 545 3.63 -12.79 -7.69
N TRP A 546 2.78 -13.83 -7.69
CA TRP A 546 1.48 -13.83 -8.34
C TRP A 546 0.44 -14.63 -7.53
N THR A 547 -0.74 -14.04 -7.39
CA THR A 547 -1.94 -14.58 -6.74
C THR A 547 -3.14 -14.10 -7.56
N PRO A 548 -4.09 -14.97 -7.92
CA PRO A 548 -5.23 -14.56 -8.72
C PRO A 548 -6.15 -13.64 -7.92
N GLU A 549 -6.80 -12.72 -8.64
CA GLU A 549 -7.79 -11.82 -8.07
C GLU A 549 -8.91 -12.61 -7.37
N ASN A 550 -9.19 -12.21 -6.13
CA ASN A 550 -10.14 -12.77 -5.17
C ASN A 550 -9.89 -14.23 -4.79
N ALA A 551 -8.64 -14.67 -4.89
CA ALA A 551 -8.20 -15.85 -4.15
C ALA A 551 -8.50 -15.63 -2.65
N VAL A 552 -8.89 -16.71 -1.98
CA VAL A 552 -9.07 -16.73 -0.52
C VAL A 552 -7.87 -17.44 0.08
N GLY A 553 -7.27 -16.85 1.11
CA GLY A 553 -6.10 -17.45 1.77
C GLY A 553 -6.08 -17.23 3.28
N ILE A 554 -5.32 -18.07 3.98
CA ILE A 554 -5.12 -18.05 5.42
C ILE A 554 -3.64 -17.84 5.76
N GLY A 555 -3.31 -16.88 6.61
CA GLY A 555 -1.95 -16.53 7.02
C GLY A 555 -1.93 -16.13 8.49
N GLY A 556 -1.13 -16.81 9.32
CA GLY A 556 -1.31 -16.71 10.77
C GLY A 556 -2.70 -17.20 11.15
N ALA A 557 -3.40 -16.48 12.02
CA ALA A 557 -4.81 -16.72 12.38
C ALA A 557 -5.82 -15.92 11.53
N TYR A 558 -5.39 -15.39 10.37
CA TYR A 558 -6.16 -14.46 9.55
C TYR A 558 -6.55 -15.03 8.20
N LEU A 559 -7.74 -14.65 7.74
CA LEU A 559 -8.24 -14.84 6.40
C LEU A 559 -8.11 -13.55 5.59
N CYS A 560 -7.71 -13.68 4.33
CA CYS A 560 -7.64 -12.63 3.32
C CYS A 560 -8.41 -13.04 2.05
N VAL A 561 -9.01 -12.04 1.39
CA VAL A 561 -9.50 -12.15 0.00
C VAL A 561 -8.77 -11.12 -0.85
N TYR A 562 -7.93 -11.56 -1.79
CA TYR A 562 -7.07 -10.67 -2.56
C TYR A 562 -7.91 -9.76 -3.48
N GLY A 563 -7.90 -8.44 -3.26
CA GLY A 563 -8.77 -7.49 -3.99
C GLY A 563 -8.41 -7.31 -5.47
N MET A 564 -7.19 -7.71 -5.84
CA MET A 564 -6.63 -7.62 -7.19
C MET A 564 -5.63 -8.75 -7.43
N GLU A 565 -5.27 -8.97 -8.69
CA GLU A 565 -4.17 -9.84 -9.09
C GLU A 565 -2.82 -9.24 -8.66
N GLY A 566 -1.99 -9.99 -7.93
CA GLY A 566 -0.74 -9.43 -7.41
C GLY A 566 0.07 -10.36 -6.49
N PRO A 567 1.11 -9.87 -5.81
CA PRO A 567 1.88 -10.65 -4.86
C PRO A 567 1.04 -11.05 -3.64
N GLY A 568 1.40 -12.15 -2.97
CA GLY A 568 0.64 -12.64 -1.82
C GLY A 568 1.36 -13.69 -0.97
N GLY A 569 1.16 -13.62 0.35
CA GLY A 569 1.86 -14.47 1.32
C GLY A 569 0.98 -15.55 1.96
N TYR A 570 -0.33 -15.51 1.82
CA TYR A 570 -1.23 -16.39 2.60
C TYR A 570 -1.40 -17.76 1.90
N GLN A 571 -1.67 -18.81 2.68
CA GLN A 571 -1.97 -20.16 2.19
C GLN A 571 -3.33 -20.17 1.49
N LEU A 572 -3.36 -20.40 0.18
CA LEU A 572 -4.59 -20.36 -0.62
C LEU A 572 -5.49 -21.57 -0.38
N VAL A 573 -6.80 -21.33 -0.25
CA VAL A 573 -7.84 -22.35 0.01
C VAL A 573 -8.94 -22.40 -1.06
N GLY A 574 -9.08 -21.34 -1.85
CA GLY A 574 -10.13 -21.25 -2.87
C GLY A 574 -10.20 -19.88 -3.52
N ARG A 575 -11.32 -19.59 -4.17
CA ARG A 575 -11.58 -18.29 -4.82
C ARG A 575 -13.04 -17.87 -4.68
N THR A 576 -13.29 -16.58 -4.59
CA THR A 576 -14.63 -15.98 -4.50
C THR A 576 -14.83 -14.91 -5.59
N VAL A 577 -15.91 -14.15 -5.50
CA VAL A 577 -16.24 -13.02 -6.39
C VAL A 577 -15.48 -11.75 -6.02
N GLN A 578 -15.67 -10.69 -6.80
CA GLN A 578 -14.95 -9.43 -6.71
C GLN A 578 -15.20 -8.73 -5.37
N MET A 579 -14.11 -8.40 -4.67
CA MET A 579 -14.13 -7.50 -3.49
C MET A 579 -14.05 -6.02 -3.89
N TRP A 580 -13.74 -5.75 -5.15
CA TRP A 580 -13.54 -4.42 -5.72
C TRP A 580 -14.37 -4.24 -7.00
N ASN A 581 -15.07 -3.11 -7.12
CA ASN A 581 -15.83 -2.72 -8.30
C ASN A 581 -14.95 -1.93 -9.29
N HIS A 582 -14.39 -2.63 -10.28
CA HIS A 582 -13.62 -2.03 -11.37
C HIS A 582 -14.43 -1.11 -12.29
N ARG A 583 -15.77 -1.14 -12.17
CA ARG A 583 -16.66 -0.26 -12.92
C ARG A 583 -17.02 1.01 -12.16
N HIS A 584 -16.53 1.23 -10.94
CA HIS A 584 -16.88 2.44 -10.21
C HIS A 584 -16.54 3.71 -11.04
N PRO A 585 -17.44 4.72 -11.11
CA PRO A 585 -18.63 4.92 -10.28
C PRO A 585 -19.91 4.22 -10.75
N GLU A 586 -19.89 3.49 -11.86
CA GLU A 586 -21.04 2.71 -12.30
C GLU A 586 -21.36 1.59 -11.28
N PRO A 587 -22.66 1.38 -10.95
CA PRO A 587 -23.06 0.37 -9.99
C PRO A 587 -22.80 -1.04 -10.52
N ALA A 588 -22.45 -1.94 -9.60
CA ALA A 588 -22.32 -3.36 -9.85
C ALA A 588 -22.76 -4.11 -8.59
N GLY A 589 -23.61 -5.14 -8.74
CA GLY A 589 -24.06 -6.00 -7.65
C GLY A 589 -24.43 -5.30 -6.33
N GLN A 590 -23.81 -5.74 -5.23
CA GLN A 590 -24.04 -5.25 -3.86
C GLN A 590 -23.05 -4.17 -3.42
N PHE A 591 -22.29 -3.57 -4.35
CA PHE A 591 -21.38 -2.49 -4.02
C PHE A 591 -22.14 -1.19 -3.77
N GLU A 592 -21.70 -0.42 -2.78
CA GLU A 592 -22.28 0.89 -2.50
C GLU A 592 -21.90 1.89 -3.60
N PRO A 593 -22.79 2.83 -3.98
CA PRO A 593 -22.50 3.81 -5.02
C PRO A 593 -21.26 4.65 -4.75
N GLU A 594 -20.99 4.94 -3.47
CA GLU A 594 -19.92 5.84 -3.02
C GLU A 594 -18.59 5.12 -2.82
N ALA A 595 -18.57 3.78 -2.81
CA ALA A 595 -17.40 3.00 -2.43
C ALA A 595 -17.16 1.81 -3.37
N PRO A 596 -16.00 1.73 -4.04
CA PRO A 596 -15.66 0.58 -4.88
C PRO A 596 -15.32 -0.70 -4.10
N TRP A 597 -15.21 -0.68 -2.77
CA TRP A 597 -14.93 -1.88 -1.96
C TRP A 597 -16.21 -2.46 -1.35
N LEU A 598 -16.34 -3.79 -1.33
CA LEU A 598 -17.55 -4.47 -0.89
C LEU A 598 -17.71 -4.50 0.64
N LEU A 599 -16.61 -4.79 1.34
CA LEU A 599 -16.61 -5.09 2.77
C LEU A 599 -16.38 -3.83 3.62
N ARG A 600 -16.94 -3.84 4.83
CA ARG A 600 -16.76 -2.80 5.86
C ARG A 600 -16.06 -3.39 7.08
N PHE A 601 -15.49 -2.51 7.91
CA PHE A 601 -15.01 -2.93 9.23
C PHE A 601 -16.15 -3.58 10.02
N PHE A 602 -15.83 -4.71 10.64
CA PHE A 602 -16.76 -5.55 11.41
C PHE A 602 -17.86 -6.24 10.63
N ASP A 603 -17.83 -6.26 9.29
CA ASP A 603 -18.63 -7.25 8.57
C ASP A 603 -18.22 -8.66 9.00
N ARG A 604 -19.17 -9.59 8.94
CA ARG A 604 -18.93 -11.02 9.13
C ARG A 604 -19.07 -11.73 7.81
N ILE A 605 -17.98 -12.27 7.29
CA ILE A 605 -18.00 -13.09 6.09
C ILE A 605 -18.48 -14.49 6.47
N SER A 606 -19.36 -15.03 5.64
CA SER A 606 -19.73 -16.45 5.64
C SER A 606 -19.67 -16.99 4.21
N TRP A 607 -19.41 -18.28 4.07
CA TRP A 607 -19.22 -18.91 2.76
C TRP A 607 -20.37 -19.85 2.44
N TYR A 608 -20.71 -19.97 1.16
CA TYR A 608 -21.49 -21.09 0.66
C TYR A 608 -20.81 -21.70 -0.58
N PRO A 609 -20.84 -23.03 -0.73
CA PRO A 609 -20.05 -23.70 -1.76
C PRO A 609 -20.67 -23.47 -3.14
N VAL A 610 -19.82 -23.25 -4.15
CA VAL A 610 -20.15 -23.24 -5.58
C VAL A 610 -19.08 -24.00 -6.36
N SER A 611 -19.39 -24.45 -7.56
CA SER A 611 -18.36 -25.02 -8.45
C SER A 611 -17.47 -23.92 -9.04
N ALA A 612 -16.30 -24.29 -9.57
CA ALA A 612 -15.42 -23.35 -10.27
C ALA A 612 -16.09 -22.75 -11.54
N GLU A 613 -16.92 -23.54 -12.23
CA GLU A 613 -17.69 -23.10 -13.40
C GLU A 613 -18.78 -22.09 -13.00
N GLU A 614 -19.56 -22.40 -11.95
CA GLU A 614 -20.58 -21.50 -11.43
C GLU A 614 -19.95 -20.18 -10.94
N LEU A 615 -18.80 -20.25 -10.24
CA LEU A 615 -18.08 -19.07 -9.83
C LEU A 615 -17.62 -18.23 -11.03
N ALA A 616 -17.17 -18.86 -12.12
CA ALA A 616 -16.73 -18.14 -13.31
C ALA A 616 -17.88 -17.34 -13.93
N ASP A 617 -19.08 -17.92 -13.99
CA ASP A 617 -20.29 -17.24 -14.49
C ASP A 617 -20.69 -16.07 -13.58
N LEU A 618 -20.75 -16.27 -12.26
CA LEU A 618 -21.06 -15.21 -11.29
C LEU A 618 -20.07 -14.04 -11.38
N ARG A 619 -18.78 -14.33 -11.53
CA ARG A 619 -17.73 -13.32 -11.71
C ARG A 619 -17.88 -12.56 -13.02
N ALA A 620 -18.21 -13.24 -14.12
CA ALA A 620 -18.39 -12.62 -15.43
C ALA A 620 -19.61 -11.68 -15.44
N ASP A 621 -20.71 -12.10 -14.82
CA ASP A 621 -21.91 -11.28 -14.67
C ASP A 621 -21.62 -10.03 -13.82
N LEU A 622 -20.99 -10.20 -12.65
CA LEU A 622 -20.65 -9.07 -11.78
C LEU A 622 -19.69 -8.08 -12.47
N ALA A 623 -18.67 -8.57 -13.19
CA ALA A 623 -17.76 -7.72 -13.97
C ALA A 623 -18.50 -6.96 -15.09
N ALA A 624 -19.54 -7.57 -15.67
CA ALA A 624 -20.42 -6.93 -16.63
C ALA A 624 -21.56 -6.13 -15.98
N GLY A 625 -21.53 -5.93 -14.66
CA GLY A 625 -22.54 -5.23 -13.84
C GLY A 625 -23.95 -5.81 -13.99
N ARG A 626 -24.03 -7.11 -14.23
CA ARG A 626 -25.25 -7.90 -14.22
C ARG A 626 -25.30 -8.72 -12.93
N GLY A 627 -26.49 -8.84 -12.35
CA GLY A 627 -26.68 -9.61 -11.12
C GLY A 627 -25.89 -9.07 -9.92
N ASP A 628 -25.89 -9.85 -8.85
CA ASP A 628 -25.24 -9.54 -7.56
C ASP A 628 -23.96 -10.35 -7.32
N GLY A 629 -23.52 -11.15 -8.30
CA GLY A 629 -22.42 -12.10 -8.14
C GLY A 629 -22.69 -13.17 -7.08
N GLY A 630 -23.95 -13.43 -6.74
CA GLY A 630 -24.34 -14.34 -5.67
C GLY A 630 -24.12 -13.78 -4.26
N VAL A 631 -23.70 -12.51 -4.13
CA VAL A 631 -23.46 -11.88 -2.84
C VAL A 631 -24.78 -11.58 -2.13
N ARG A 632 -24.92 -12.07 -0.90
CA ARG A 632 -26.09 -11.78 -0.04
C ARG A 632 -25.65 -11.04 1.20
N ILE A 633 -26.22 -9.87 1.44
CA ILE A 633 -25.91 -9.03 2.60
C ILE A 633 -27.15 -8.95 3.50
N ALA A 634 -26.96 -9.21 4.79
CA ALA A 634 -27.98 -9.03 5.81
C ALA A 634 -27.45 -8.13 6.93
N ASP A 635 -28.22 -7.11 7.30
CA ASP A 635 -27.86 -6.23 8.42
C ASP A 635 -27.85 -6.99 9.75
N GLY A 636 -26.98 -6.55 10.67
CA GLY A 636 -26.83 -7.17 11.97
C GLY A 636 -25.94 -6.36 12.90
N ARG A 637 -25.66 -6.96 14.06
CA ARG A 637 -24.79 -6.39 15.09
C ARG A 637 -23.82 -7.44 15.61
N PHE A 638 -22.71 -7.00 16.17
CA PHE A 638 -21.75 -7.84 16.90
C PHE A 638 -21.58 -7.24 18.30
N SER A 639 -21.92 -7.99 19.34
CA SER A 639 -21.77 -7.56 20.73
C SER A 639 -20.58 -8.27 21.36
N LEU A 640 -19.63 -7.49 21.91
CA LEU A 640 -18.50 -8.06 22.63
C LEU A 640 -18.93 -8.79 23.91
N ALA A 641 -19.97 -8.30 24.59
CA ALA A 641 -20.51 -8.99 25.75
C ALA A 641 -21.17 -10.34 25.41
N GLU A 642 -21.87 -10.44 24.27
CA GLU A 642 -22.40 -11.73 23.77
C GLU A 642 -21.26 -12.67 23.37
N HIS A 643 -20.23 -12.15 22.71
CA HIS A 643 -19.05 -12.92 22.33
C HIS A 643 -18.27 -13.43 23.55
N GLN A 644 -18.07 -12.60 24.57
CA GLN A 644 -17.41 -13.02 25.81
C GLN A 644 -18.18 -14.14 26.51
N ARG A 645 -19.52 -14.04 26.61
CA ARG A 645 -20.34 -15.13 27.16
C ARG A 645 -20.19 -16.43 26.37
N PHE A 646 -20.17 -16.36 25.04
CA PHE A 646 -19.89 -17.51 24.20
C PHE A 646 -18.52 -18.13 24.50
N LEU A 647 -17.47 -17.32 24.68
CA LEU A 647 -16.14 -17.82 25.04
C LEU A 647 -16.14 -18.51 26.40
N ASP A 648 -16.83 -17.93 27.40
CA ASP A 648 -16.94 -18.50 28.74
C ASP A 648 -17.72 -19.83 28.73
N GLU A 649 -18.85 -19.88 28.01
CA GLU A 649 -19.70 -21.07 27.87
C GLU A 649 -18.98 -22.23 27.16
N HIS A 650 -18.07 -21.93 26.23
CA HIS A 650 -17.35 -22.93 25.43
C HIS A 650 -15.87 -23.09 25.80
N ALA A 651 -15.43 -22.51 26.93
CA ALA A 651 -14.03 -22.41 27.33
C ALA A 651 -13.28 -23.76 27.30
N GLU A 652 -13.90 -24.82 27.81
CA GLU A 652 -13.31 -26.17 27.81
C GLU A 652 -13.07 -26.71 26.39
N SER A 653 -14.07 -26.57 25.51
CA SER A 653 -13.97 -27.03 24.11
C SER A 653 -12.94 -26.22 23.31
N ILE A 654 -12.86 -24.91 23.56
CA ILE A 654 -11.89 -24.01 22.96
C ILE A 654 -10.48 -24.39 23.41
N ALA A 655 -10.27 -24.61 24.71
CA ALA A 655 -8.99 -25.00 25.27
C ALA A 655 -8.51 -26.37 24.72
N ALA A 656 -9.42 -27.33 24.58
CA ALA A 656 -9.12 -28.64 23.99
C ALA A 656 -8.69 -28.52 22.51
N PHE A 657 -9.39 -27.71 21.72
CA PHE A 657 -9.02 -27.44 20.33
C PHE A 657 -7.63 -26.80 20.23
N GLN A 658 -7.40 -25.72 21.00
CA GLN A 658 -6.14 -24.99 21.00
C GLN A 658 -4.97 -25.84 21.50
N LEU A 659 -5.18 -26.76 22.45
CA LEU A 659 -4.16 -27.69 22.89
C LEU A 659 -3.72 -28.62 21.75
N ARG A 660 -4.68 -29.22 21.04
CA ARG A 660 -4.39 -30.08 19.88
C ARG A 660 -3.67 -29.31 18.77
N GLN A 661 -4.16 -28.13 18.43
CA GLN A 661 -3.55 -27.27 17.42
C GLN A 661 -2.12 -26.89 17.78
N ARG A 662 -1.86 -26.45 19.02
CA ARG A 662 -0.50 -26.10 19.48
C ARG A 662 0.46 -27.28 19.45
N ALA A 663 -0.01 -28.48 19.79
CA ALA A 663 0.80 -29.69 19.70
C ALA A 663 1.21 -29.99 18.24
N ALA A 664 0.26 -29.97 17.31
CA ALA A 664 0.55 -30.18 15.89
C ALA A 664 1.46 -29.09 15.29
N PHE A 665 1.24 -27.83 15.70
CA PHE A 665 2.08 -26.71 15.28
C PHE A 665 3.52 -26.85 15.79
N ALA A 666 3.71 -27.30 17.04
CA ALA A 666 5.03 -27.56 17.60
C ALA A 666 5.74 -28.70 16.87
N GLU A 667 5.04 -29.80 16.56
CA GLU A 667 5.55 -30.93 15.78
C GLU A 667 6.00 -30.49 14.37
N GLU A 668 5.17 -29.72 13.67
CA GLU A 668 5.49 -29.18 12.34
C GLU A 668 6.75 -28.30 12.40
N ARG A 669 6.85 -27.42 13.41
CA ARG A 669 8.03 -26.56 13.62
C ARG A 669 9.29 -27.37 13.88
N GLU A 670 9.22 -28.40 14.71
CA GLU A 670 10.35 -29.29 14.99
C GLU A 670 10.80 -30.04 13.72
N ALA A 671 9.85 -30.52 12.91
CA ALA A 671 10.15 -31.15 11.63
C ALA A 671 10.87 -30.18 10.67
N TRP A 672 10.46 -28.91 10.62
CA TRP A 672 11.10 -27.89 9.81
C TRP A 672 12.52 -27.59 10.28
N SER A 673 12.71 -27.47 11.59
CA SER A 673 14.03 -27.30 12.18
C SER A 673 14.95 -28.47 11.83
N ALA A 674 14.46 -29.71 11.94
CA ALA A 674 15.22 -30.90 11.58
C ALA A 674 15.55 -30.98 10.07
N ALA A 675 14.65 -30.49 9.21
CA ALA A 675 14.87 -30.40 7.77
C ALA A 675 15.81 -29.26 7.34
N GLY A 676 16.23 -28.41 8.29
CA GLY A 676 17.06 -27.24 8.05
C GLY A 676 16.32 -26.08 7.39
N GLU A 677 14.99 -26.05 7.46
CA GLU A 677 14.15 -25.02 6.82
C GLU A 677 14.56 -23.60 7.25
N PHE A 678 14.78 -23.40 8.54
CA PHE A 678 15.23 -22.12 9.10
C PHE A 678 16.70 -21.77 8.76
N ALA A 679 17.47 -22.72 8.24
CA ALA A 679 18.87 -22.53 7.85
C ALA A 679 19.07 -22.36 6.33
N ARG A 680 18.16 -22.92 5.50
CA ARG A 680 18.22 -22.89 4.02
C ARG A 680 18.10 -21.48 3.43
N ASP A 681 17.51 -20.54 4.18
CA ASP A 681 17.49 -19.11 3.85
C ASP A 681 18.90 -18.46 3.79
N GLY A 682 19.97 -19.23 4.06
CA GLY A 682 21.36 -18.82 3.96
C GLY A 682 22.13 -19.25 2.70
N GLN A 683 21.61 -20.15 1.84
CA GLN A 683 22.40 -20.72 0.72
C GLN A 683 21.85 -20.48 -0.70
N ALA A 684 20.61 -20.00 -0.85
CA ALA A 684 20.05 -19.68 -2.16
C ALA A 684 20.44 -18.26 -2.61
N ARG A 685 21.74 -18.02 -2.87
CA ARG A 685 22.34 -16.95 -3.69
C ARG A 685 23.86 -16.97 -3.53
N ALA A 686 24.50 -17.91 -4.21
CA ALA A 686 25.88 -17.75 -4.70
C ALA A 686 25.80 -17.59 -6.22
#